data_AF-A0A2W7M1E1-F1
#
_entry.id   AF-A0A2W7M1E1-F1
#
_cell.length_a   1.000
_cell.length_b   1.000
_cell.length_c   1.000
_cell.angle_alpha   90.00
_cell.angle_beta   90.00
_cell.angle_gamma   90.00
#
_symmetry.space_group_name_H-M   'P 1'
#
loop_
_entity.id
_entity.type
_entity.pdbx_description
1 polymer ?
#
loop_
_entity_poly.entity_id
_entity_poly.type
_entity_poly.pdbx_seq_one_letter_code
_entity_poly.pdbx_strand_id
1 'polypeptide(L)'
;MAPKPPISSIPKINLPELPTTTPPRLQADASLPGTRVNTGLESMQPAAGWPDGTSHAPGLTPGLLPDVPQPIQTQALAGSTVPTRPLGNDPLNGFRVSVYSANTLPPPNDAGLRIHAQRMYADIPGNGTVQVSYDAGTNTYRAQRRFEVTPSGPVLHLNNDGKSWSLDPPAPPPVNMSTTAIAPRIYLDSTHYVWNPDATNLQGYVILHRKRGLDAYVGPETHTAFQDDNGSFVKVEPGSTPIDQPATKLAAWTDRDLWDMYDLSGSDITRFRDEVTVTGMKPRWASIRQERLQKSYLLDELRRWLAPHMSRDEFNRRMEPLNYSVEQWAAQLDRVSLDSVARRQREVHKRKLDNPQAQTGAEAQRPRLADEQSPRADSPAVPDYITKSVENGALRDQLIEQLRSLTSTGPAAKSREETTRQIQPYNLSTRQLSRLVSDVQAQGRIPQWVEDLRHSSMDETNPHRFDEVYEELLPEILHLRNQSTGNIAFSDNFTRPYLNALLTKAGYQRNKYNCLYRTDIPAMFRGDDRNPFEFFEDHMRPRQKHGVGSTTQKAVSATFSLSEAYVHARSAPDVEALLYDTQHHKYPGELIDYSGTRGYEERGKSSSSSDDSSSSSDESSSSSDEDSSGNPLLRFHDKHYIAKRQNQRIGFTYLLDTRNIEVVPGEENLVFNGYAQTEKKITGEKTWFPDDSYEGHISMSARGLSADRIWLINSNGTRAAKVNDICDLYLRQPESARHRPSAGRPIEERTWSGDYNEWEYDDLIDQAANLGKPVIKLPDGEIYSNDIVFP
;
A
#
# COMPACT_ATOMS: atom_id res chain seq x y z
N MET A 1 -16.50 -51.74 -48.41
CA MET A 1 -15.33 -51.09 -47.76
C MET A 1 -15.32 -49.64 -48.21
N ALA A 2 -15.50 -48.68 -47.29
CA ALA A 2 -15.50 -47.26 -47.63
C ALA A 2 -14.06 -46.69 -47.62
N PRO A 3 -13.71 -45.74 -48.51
CA PRO A 3 -12.34 -45.29 -48.70
C PRO A 3 -11.85 -44.34 -47.59
N LYS A 4 -10.53 -44.34 -47.35
CA LYS A 4 -9.85 -43.37 -46.46
C LYS A 4 -9.97 -41.93 -47.01
N PRO A 5 -10.15 -40.92 -46.16
CA PRO A 5 -10.04 -39.52 -46.57
C PRO A 5 -8.59 -39.15 -46.92
N PRO A 6 -8.37 -38.22 -47.87
CA PRO A 6 -7.03 -37.80 -48.29
C PRO A 6 -6.39 -36.81 -47.31
N ILE A 7 -5.05 -36.77 -47.35
CA ILE A 7 -4.21 -35.85 -46.56
C ILE A 7 -4.32 -34.44 -47.15
N SER A 8 -4.71 -33.46 -46.32
CA SER A 8 -4.73 -32.06 -46.73
C SER A 8 -3.32 -31.44 -46.70
N SER A 9 -2.88 -30.97 -47.86
CA SER A 9 -1.63 -30.22 -48.04
C SER A 9 -1.70 -28.82 -47.44
N ILE A 10 -0.57 -28.33 -46.92
CA ILE A 10 -0.39 -27.02 -46.29
C ILE A 10 -0.65 -25.85 -47.27
N PRO A 11 -1.57 -24.92 -46.96
CA PRO A 11 -1.65 -23.60 -47.60
C PRO A 11 -0.74 -22.58 -46.88
N LYS A 12 -0.23 -21.60 -47.64
CA LYS A 12 0.70 -20.56 -47.15
C LYS A 12 -0.01 -19.53 -46.26
N ILE A 13 0.71 -19.01 -45.26
CA ILE A 13 0.31 -17.84 -44.47
C ILE A 13 0.59 -16.57 -45.31
N ASN A 14 -0.41 -15.70 -45.45
CA ASN A 14 -0.23 -14.34 -45.97
C ASN A 14 0.21 -13.39 -44.84
N LEU A 15 1.24 -12.58 -45.10
CA LEU A 15 1.53 -11.38 -44.31
C LEU A 15 0.99 -10.15 -45.07
N PRO A 16 0.41 -9.15 -44.38
CA PRO A 16 0.09 -7.86 -44.98
C PRO A 16 1.35 -6.99 -45.19
N GLU A 17 1.36 -6.22 -46.28
CA GLU A 17 2.51 -5.41 -46.73
C GLU A 17 2.63 -4.05 -45.99
N LEU A 18 3.86 -3.53 -45.89
CA LEU A 18 4.14 -2.16 -45.46
C LEU A 18 3.96 -1.16 -46.63
N PRO A 19 3.35 0.02 -46.41
CA PRO A 19 3.34 1.08 -47.41
C PRO A 19 4.72 1.74 -47.52
N THR A 20 5.20 1.90 -48.76
CA THR A 20 6.44 2.62 -49.09
C THR A 20 6.08 3.98 -49.71
N THR A 21 6.61 5.08 -49.17
CA THR A 21 6.49 6.42 -49.77
C THR A 21 7.86 7.08 -49.97
N THR A 22 8.18 7.32 -51.23
CA THR A 22 9.46 7.88 -51.73
C THR A 22 9.48 9.41 -51.60
N PRO A 23 10.61 10.06 -51.26
CA PRO A 23 10.68 11.52 -51.13
C PRO A 23 10.68 12.26 -52.49
N PRO A 24 10.14 13.48 -52.58
CA PRO A 24 10.19 14.29 -53.78
C PRO A 24 11.57 14.97 -53.96
N ARG A 25 12.02 14.99 -55.21
CA ARG A 25 13.21 15.69 -55.70
C ARG A 25 12.78 17.06 -56.24
N LEU A 26 13.35 18.15 -55.75
CA LEU A 26 13.19 19.49 -56.35
C LEU A 26 14.50 19.95 -56.99
N GLN A 27 14.38 20.51 -58.20
CA GLN A 27 15.48 21.09 -58.96
C GLN A 27 15.73 22.53 -58.52
N ALA A 28 16.99 22.97 -58.66
CA ALA A 28 17.33 24.38 -58.57
C ALA A 28 16.92 25.13 -59.84
N ASP A 29 16.49 26.38 -59.69
CA ASP A 29 16.82 27.43 -60.67
C ASP A 29 16.97 28.78 -59.95
N ALA A 30 17.67 29.72 -60.59
CA ALA A 30 18.26 30.89 -59.93
C ALA A 30 17.40 32.17 -59.99
N SER A 31 17.56 33.06 -59.01
CA SER A 31 17.67 34.54 -59.21
C SER A 31 18.02 35.31 -57.92
N LEU A 32 19.05 36.16 -58.02
CA LEU A 32 19.42 37.29 -57.13
C LEU A 32 18.76 38.59 -57.67
N PRO A 33 18.69 39.76 -56.97
CA PRO A 33 19.73 40.38 -56.10
C PRO A 33 19.24 41.01 -54.77
N GLY A 34 20.09 41.18 -53.74
CA GLY A 34 20.89 42.41 -53.49
C GLY A 34 20.31 43.21 -52.30
N THR A 35 21.02 43.55 -51.22
CA THR A 35 22.05 44.61 -51.16
C THR A 35 22.80 44.62 -49.79
N ARG A 36 24.04 45.15 -49.80
CA ARG A 36 25.00 45.57 -48.73
C ARG A 36 24.42 45.97 -47.34
N VAL A 37 25.16 45.95 -46.21
CA VAL A 37 26.42 46.69 -45.87
C VAL A 37 27.35 45.92 -44.90
N ASN A 38 28.61 46.38 -44.78
CA ASN A 38 29.80 45.71 -44.24
C ASN A 38 30.43 46.46 -43.02
N THR A 39 31.63 46.04 -42.57
CA THR A 39 32.59 46.62 -41.57
C THR A 39 32.39 46.20 -40.10
N GLY A 40 33.42 45.84 -39.31
CA GLY A 40 34.89 45.68 -39.47
C GLY A 40 35.47 45.04 -38.17
N LEU A 41 36.75 44.70 -37.93
CA LEU A 41 38.07 44.75 -38.62
C LEU A 41 38.92 43.55 -38.08
N GLU A 42 39.83 42.90 -38.82
CA GLU A 42 41.32 43.07 -38.86
C GLU A 42 42.04 43.57 -37.59
N SER A 43 43.28 43.18 -37.23
CA SER A 43 44.16 42.03 -37.54
C SER A 43 45.43 42.13 -36.65
N MET A 44 46.23 41.04 -36.47
CA MET A 44 47.73 41.02 -36.44
C MET A 44 48.31 39.69 -35.87
N GLN A 45 49.45 39.27 -36.42
CA GLN A 45 50.21 38.01 -36.19
C GLN A 45 51.68 38.33 -35.73
N PRO A 46 52.72 37.46 -35.84
CA PRO A 46 53.03 36.23 -35.06
C PRO A 46 54.55 36.15 -34.64
N ALA A 47 55.10 34.91 -34.58
CA ALA A 47 56.53 34.47 -34.52
C ALA A 47 57.09 34.17 -33.11
N ALA A 48 57.99 33.18 -32.85
CA ALA A 48 58.63 32.06 -33.59
C ALA A 48 58.98 30.95 -32.54
N GLY A 49 59.51 29.74 -32.82
CA GLY A 49 59.99 29.08 -34.05
C GLY A 49 60.32 27.58 -33.80
N TRP A 50 60.66 26.87 -34.87
CA TRP A 50 61.01 25.42 -34.99
C TRP A 50 62.56 25.21 -34.91
N PRO A 51 63.18 24.01 -35.12
CA PRO A 51 62.69 22.67 -35.56
C PRO A 51 63.18 21.52 -34.63
N ASP A 52 63.31 20.21 -34.95
CA ASP A 52 63.09 19.30 -36.12
C ASP A 52 62.91 17.85 -35.57
N GLY A 53 62.78 16.73 -36.32
CA GLY A 53 62.65 16.50 -37.77
C GLY A 53 62.76 15.01 -38.16
N THR A 54 61.78 14.48 -38.93
CA THR A 54 61.84 13.28 -39.83
C THR A 54 62.14 11.85 -39.26
N SER A 55 61.87 10.71 -39.92
CA SER A 55 60.79 10.22 -40.84
C SER A 55 61.00 8.71 -41.17
N HIS A 56 59.91 7.95 -41.45
CA HIS A 56 59.84 6.60 -42.10
C HIS A 56 60.54 5.38 -41.39
N ALA A 57 59.90 4.22 -41.08
CA ALA A 57 59.10 3.22 -41.84
C ALA A 57 59.96 2.16 -42.59
N PRO A 58 59.47 0.95 -42.98
CA PRO A 58 58.47 0.02 -42.37
C PRO A 58 58.94 -1.48 -42.38
N GLY A 59 58.09 -2.45 -41.93
CA GLY A 59 58.06 -3.79 -42.60
C GLY A 59 57.95 -5.10 -41.77
N LEU A 60 56.79 -5.76 -41.90
CA LEU A 60 56.55 -7.21 -42.07
C LEU A 60 56.75 -8.25 -40.92
N THR A 61 55.70 -9.09 -40.78
CA THR A 61 55.54 -10.39 -40.10
C THR A 61 56.16 -11.54 -40.97
N PRO A 62 56.23 -12.86 -40.59
CA PRO A 62 55.36 -13.61 -39.65
C PRO A 62 55.93 -14.81 -38.83
N GLY A 63 55.11 -15.37 -37.91
CA GLY A 63 54.89 -16.83 -37.82
C GLY A 63 55.48 -17.68 -36.67
N LEU A 64 54.57 -18.29 -35.89
CA LEU A 64 54.63 -19.62 -35.25
C LEU A 64 55.49 -19.91 -33.97
N LEU A 65 54.80 -20.58 -33.02
CA LEU A 65 55.27 -21.33 -31.83
C LEU A 65 55.70 -22.77 -32.22
N PRO A 66 56.33 -23.64 -31.37
CA PRO A 66 56.16 -23.76 -29.91
C PRO A 66 57.36 -24.22 -28.99
N ASP A 67 57.08 -24.27 -27.68
CA ASP A 67 57.62 -25.10 -26.57
C ASP A 67 59.12 -25.15 -26.12
N VAL A 68 59.39 -24.57 -24.92
CA VAL A 68 59.74 -25.27 -23.61
C VAL A 68 60.98 -26.23 -23.55
N PRO A 69 61.83 -26.29 -22.47
CA PRO A 69 62.20 -25.33 -21.38
C PRO A 69 63.70 -25.32 -20.86
N GLN A 70 64.17 -24.18 -20.30
CA GLN A 70 65.15 -24.03 -19.17
C GLN A 70 66.63 -24.57 -19.35
N PRO A 71 67.64 -24.26 -18.47
CA PRO A 71 67.65 -23.43 -17.25
C PRO A 71 68.73 -22.31 -17.13
N ILE A 72 68.68 -21.65 -15.97
CA ILE A 72 69.38 -20.47 -15.42
C ILE A 72 70.92 -20.56 -15.27
N GLN A 73 71.61 -19.41 -15.34
CA GLN A 73 72.72 -19.09 -14.43
C GLN A 73 72.70 -17.62 -13.97
N THR A 74 73.09 -17.37 -12.72
CA THR A 74 72.94 -16.11 -11.96
C THR A 74 74.29 -15.54 -11.52
N GLN A 75 74.37 -14.20 -11.38
CA GLN A 75 75.28 -13.53 -10.44
C GLN A 75 74.57 -12.32 -9.80
N ALA A 76 74.93 -12.02 -8.55
CA ALA A 76 74.21 -11.11 -7.66
C ALA A 76 75.17 -10.22 -6.87
N LEU A 77 74.66 -9.12 -6.29
CA LEU A 77 75.31 -8.38 -5.21
C LEU A 77 74.26 -7.74 -4.28
N ALA A 78 74.64 -7.60 -3.01
CA ALA A 78 73.76 -7.31 -1.86
C ALA A 78 73.49 -5.81 -1.67
N GLY A 79 72.51 -5.37 -0.86
CA GLY A 79 71.48 -6.13 -0.14
C GLY A 79 70.82 -5.30 0.98
N SER A 80 69.69 -5.78 1.51
CA SER A 80 69.17 -5.41 2.83
C SER A 80 68.20 -6.52 3.30
N THR A 81 68.05 -6.71 4.60
CA THR A 81 67.47 -7.93 5.19
C THR A 81 65.96 -8.05 4.98
N VAL A 82 65.56 -8.87 4.01
CA VAL A 82 64.19 -9.37 3.86
C VAL A 82 64.07 -10.70 4.64
N PRO A 83 63.01 -10.93 5.44
CA PRO A 83 62.74 -12.25 5.98
C PRO A 83 62.36 -13.20 4.83
N THR A 84 63.20 -14.21 4.59
CA THR A 84 63.00 -15.23 3.56
C THR A 84 61.76 -16.08 3.87
N ARG A 85 60.60 -15.70 3.33
CA ARG A 85 59.54 -16.65 2.96
C ARG A 85 60.01 -17.41 1.71
N PRO A 86 59.64 -18.71 1.55
CA PRO A 86 60.36 -19.59 0.62
C PRO A 86 60.08 -19.27 -0.84
N LEU A 87 61.08 -19.49 -1.71
CA LEU A 87 60.85 -19.59 -3.16
C LEU A 87 60.03 -20.85 -3.43
N GLY A 88 58.74 -20.64 -3.68
CA GLY A 88 57.79 -21.69 -4.03
C GLY A 88 56.38 -21.12 -3.95
N ASN A 89 55.71 -21.04 -5.11
CA ASN A 89 54.33 -20.56 -5.30
C ASN A 89 54.12 -19.03 -5.22
N ASP A 90 54.52 -18.28 -6.27
CA ASP A 90 53.73 -17.09 -6.68
C ASP A 90 52.56 -17.60 -7.53
N PRO A 91 51.32 -17.59 -7.01
CA PRO A 91 50.18 -18.17 -7.71
C PRO A 91 49.69 -17.29 -8.87
N LEU A 92 50.13 -16.02 -8.97
CA LEU A 92 49.73 -15.09 -10.04
C LEU A 92 50.70 -15.10 -11.23
N ASN A 93 51.76 -15.91 -11.18
CA ASN A 93 52.74 -16.01 -12.25
C ASN A 93 52.07 -16.49 -13.56
N GLY A 94 52.23 -15.72 -14.64
CA GLY A 94 51.57 -15.93 -15.93
C GLY A 94 50.14 -15.37 -16.06
N PHE A 95 49.57 -14.78 -15.00
CA PHE A 95 48.26 -14.09 -15.04
C PHE A 95 48.35 -12.56 -15.03
N ARG A 96 49.50 -12.01 -14.60
CA ARG A 96 49.77 -10.57 -14.56
C ARG A 96 49.83 -9.98 -15.97
N VAL A 97 49.08 -8.89 -16.16
CA VAL A 97 49.11 -8.05 -17.36
C VAL A 97 50.38 -7.18 -17.32
N SER A 98 50.94 -6.84 -18.49
CA SER A 98 52.13 -5.98 -18.52
C SER A 98 51.81 -4.59 -17.93
N VAL A 99 52.79 -3.97 -17.27
CA VAL A 99 52.64 -2.63 -16.66
C VAL A 99 52.16 -1.59 -17.68
N TYR A 100 52.65 -1.68 -18.92
CA TYR A 100 52.18 -0.82 -20.02
C TYR A 100 50.69 -1.00 -20.30
N SER A 101 50.23 -2.25 -20.43
CA SER A 101 48.81 -2.53 -20.67
C SER A 101 47.94 -2.16 -19.46
N ALA A 102 48.41 -2.37 -18.23
CA ALA A 102 47.69 -1.97 -17.01
C ALA A 102 47.47 -0.45 -16.95
N ASN A 103 48.47 0.35 -17.29
CA ASN A 103 48.38 1.82 -17.32
C ASN A 103 47.43 2.35 -18.42
N THR A 104 47.06 1.55 -19.42
CA THR A 104 46.08 1.92 -20.46
C THR A 104 44.64 1.52 -20.12
N LEU A 105 44.39 0.84 -18.99
CA LEU A 105 43.04 0.45 -18.58
C LEU A 105 42.30 1.62 -17.91
N PRO A 106 40.98 1.74 -18.10
CA PRO A 106 40.15 2.71 -17.37
C PRO A 106 40.22 2.47 -15.85
N PRO A 107 39.78 3.43 -15.03
CA PRO A 107 39.71 3.26 -13.58
C PRO A 107 38.79 2.09 -13.18
N PRO A 108 38.98 1.50 -11.98
CA PRO A 108 38.08 0.49 -11.45
C PRO A 108 36.65 1.03 -11.27
N ASN A 109 35.65 0.18 -11.54
CA ASN A 109 34.25 0.43 -11.21
C ASN A 109 33.96 0.17 -9.72
N ASP A 110 32.69 0.28 -9.32
CA ASP A 110 32.24 0.10 -7.92
C ASP A 110 32.42 -1.32 -7.36
N ALA A 111 32.77 -2.29 -8.21
CA ALA A 111 33.17 -3.64 -7.81
C ALA A 111 34.71 -3.81 -7.76
N GLY A 112 35.48 -2.73 -7.85
CA GLY A 112 36.94 -2.78 -7.89
C GLY A 112 37.51 -3.41 -9.16
N LEU A 113 36.75 -3.46 -10.26
CA LEU A 113 37.16 -4.08 -11.53
C LEU A 113 37.29 -3.05 -12.64
N ARG A 114 38.37 -3.12 -13.41
CA ARG A 114 38.55 -2.35 -14.64
C ARG A 114 37.95 -3.14 -15.80
N ILE A 115 37.06 -2.51 -16.58
CA ILE A 115 36.44 -3.15 -17.75
C ILE A 115 36.97 -2.50 -19.02
N HIS A 116 37.61 -3.28 -19.89
CA HIS A 116 38.11 -2.80 -21.17
C HIS A 116 37.92 -3.87 -22.27
N ALA A 117 37.34 -3.49 -23.40
CA ALA A 117 37.06 -4.37 -24.54
C ALA A 117 36.37 -5.71 -24.14
N GLN A 118 35.30 -5.61 -23.32
CA GLN A 118 34.54 -6.74 -22.77
C GLN A 118 35.36 -7.73 -21.91
N ARG A 119 36.51 -7.31 -21.38
CA ARG A 119 37.35 -8.07 -20.44
C ARG A 119 37.45 -7.33 -19.11
N MET A 120 37.48 -8.11 -18.03
CA MET A 120 37.59 -7.62 -16.66
C MET A 120 39.01 -7.80 -16.14
N TYR A 121 39.47 -6.82 -15.37
CA TYR A 121 40.80 -6.82 -14.77
C TYR A 121 40.72 -6.35 -13.30
N ALA A 122 41.55 -6.94 -12.44
CA ALA A 122 41.61 -6.64 -11.01
C ALA A 122 43.00 -6.13 -10.63
N ASP A 123 43.06 -5.06 -9.84
CA ASP A 123 44.32 -4.51 -9.30
C ASP A 123 44.65 -5.16 -7.96
N ILE A 124 45.86 -5.71 -7.84
CA ILE A 124 46.33 -6.40 -6.63
C ILE A 124 47.47 -5.56 -6.02
N PRO A 125 47.32 -5.02 -4.80
CA PRO A 125 48.32 -4.13 -4.20
C PRO A 125 49.70 -4.79 -4.11
N GLY A 126 50.73 -4.06 -4.54
CA GLY A 126 52.11 -4.56 -4.63
C GLY A 126 52.35 -5.67 -5.66
N ASN A 127 51.32 -6.16 -6.35
CA ASN A 127 51.40 -7.29 -7.27
C ASN A 127 50.93 -6.99 -8.71
N GLY A 128 50.35 -5.81 -8.95
CA GLY A 128 49.95 -5.36 -10.28
C GLY A 128 48.58 -5.89 -10.71
N THR A 129 48.25 -5.71 -11.98
CA THR A 129 46.91 -5.98 -12.53
C THR A 129 46.85 -7.34 -13.21
N VAL A 130 45.76 -8.08 -13.01
CA VAL A 130 45.49 -9.39 -13.65
C VAL A 130 44.18 -9.37 -14.43
N GLN A 131 44.06 -10.14 -15.51
CA GLN A 131 42.75 -10.38 -16.15
C GLN A 131 41.98 -11.41 -15.30
N VAL A 132 40.68 -11.21 -15.12
CA VAL A 132 39.81 -12.07 -14.31
C VAL A 132 38.55 -12.49 -15.07
N SER A 133 38.02 -13.64 -14.71
CA SER A 133 36.64 -14.04 -15.03
C SER A 133 35.97 -14.59 -13.77
N TYR A 134 34.65 -14.47 -13.73
CA TYR A 134 33.86 -15.00 -12.63
C TYR A 134 33.78 -16.54 -12.70
N ASP A 135 34.16 -17.21 -11.63
CA ASP A 135 34.06 -18.67 -11.49
C ASP A 135 32.85 -19.01 -10.61
N ALA A 136 31.79 -19.52 -11.25
CA ALA A 136 30.56 -19.94 -10.59
C ALA A 136 30.77 -21.13 -9.62
N GLY A 137 31.83 -21.93 -9.78
CA GLY A 137 32.16 -23.02 -8.87
C GLY A 137 32.72 -22.55 -7.52
N THR A 138 33.35 -21.37 -7.48
CA THR A 138 33.86 -20.74 -6.24
C THR A 138 33.13 -19.46 -5.85
N ASN A 139 32.08 -19.07 -6.59
CA ASN A 139 31.25 -17.89 -6.33
C ASN A 139 32.05 -16.56 -6.21
N THR A 140 33.13 -16.42 -7.00
CA THR A 140 34.02 -15.25 -6.97
C THR A 140 34.86 -15.16 -8.25
N TYR A 141 35.60 -14.07 -8.41
CA TYR A 141 36.52 -13.88 -9.54
C TYR A 141 37.79 -14.72 -9.37
N ARG A 142 38.23 -15.30 -10.49
CA ARG A 142 39.44 -16.09 -10.60
C ARG A 142 40.33 -15.48 -11.70
N ALA A 143 41.64 -15.48 -11.47
CA ALA A 143 42.59 -15.02 -12.47
C ALA A 143 42.52 -15.89 -13.74
N GLN A 144 42.60 -15.25 -14.91
CA GLN A 144 42.40 -15.86 -16.23
C GLN A 144 43.51 -15.40 -17.17
N ARG A 145 44.08 -16.31 -17.98
CA ARG A 145 45.03 -15.92 -19.03
C ARG A 145 44.30 -15.34 -20.23
N ARG A 146 44.98 -14.50 -21.00
CA ARG A 146 44.40 -13.74 -22.14
C ARG A 146 43.65 -14.59 -23.18
N PHE A 147 43.97 -15.89 -23.29
CA PHE A 147 43.39 -16.83 -24.27
C PHE A 147 42.66 -18.03 -23.62
N GLU A 148 42.44 -18.02 -22.31
CA GLU A 148 41.66 -19.05 -21.63
C GLU A 148 40.15 -18.79 -21.76
N VAL A 149 39.37 -19.83 -22.06
CA VAL A 149 37.89 -19.75 -22.07
C VAL A 149 37.31 -19.90 -20.65
N THR A 150 37.95 -20.72 -19.81
CA THR A 150 37.60 -20.94 -18.41
C THR A 150 38.77 -20.48 -17.53
N PRO A 151 38.57 -19.69 -16.47
CA PRO A 151 39.67 -19.21 -15.65
C PRO A 151 40.38 -20.36 -14.94
N SER A 152 41.71 -20.46 -15.09
CA SER A 152 42.52 -21.52 -14.48
C SER A 152 43.32 -21.09 -13.25
N GLY A 153 43.42 -19.78 -13.00
CA GLY A 153 44.31 -19.20 -11.99
C GLY A 153 43.81 -19.30 -10.55
N PRO A 154 44.49 -18.64 -9.61
CA PRO A 154 44.02 -18.53 -8.24
C PRO A 154 42.72 -17.71 -8.15
N VAL A 155 41.95 -18.02 -7.13
CA VAL A 155 40.81 -17.22 -6.68
C VAL A 155 41.30 -15.87 -6.16
N LEU A 156 40.49 -14.83 -6.36
CA LEU A 156 40.71 -13.50 -5.83
C LEU A 156 39.51 -13.08 -4.97
N HIS A 157 39.81 -12.30 -3.94
CA HIS A 157 38.84 -11.72 -3.02
C HIS A 157 38.95 -10.19 -3.04
N LEU A 158 37.81 -9.50 -3.06
CA LEU A 158 37.77 -8.04 -2.97
C LEU A 158 38.19 -7.62 -1.56
N ASN A 159 39.13 -6.68 -1.46
CA ASN A 159 39.59 -6.15 -0.19
C ASN A 159 38.55 -5.20 0.42
N ASN A 160 38.64 -4.95 1.72
CA ASN A 160 37.74 -4.04 2.45
C ASN A 160 37.77 -2.58 1.95
N ASP A 161 38.68 -2.22 1.04
CA ASP A 161 38.71 -0.91 0.38
C ASP A 161 37.73 -0.78 -0.81
N GLY A 162 37.09 -1.89 -1.21
CA GLY A 162 36.16 -1.97 -2.34
C GLY A 162 36.78 -1.71 -3.72
N LYS A 163 38.11 -1.58 -3.81
CA LYS A 163 38.82 -1.08 -5.00
C LYS A 163 40.02 -1.92 -5.41
N SER A 164 40.52 -2.77 -4.53
CA SER A 164 41.66 -3.66 -4.79
C SER A 164 41.36 -5.09 -4.37
N TRP A 165 42.13 -6.05 -4.89
CA TRP A 165 41.90 -7.48 -4.70
C TRP A 165 43.11 -8.16 -4.06
N SER A 166 42.90 -9.31 -3.42
CA SER A 166 43.97 -10.14 -2.87
C SER A 166 43.71 -11.64 -3.08
N LEU A 167 44.77 -12.43 -2.91
CA LEU A 167 44.77 -13.90 -3.03
C LEU A 167 44.30 -14.60 -1.76
N ASP A 168 44.66 -14.03 -0.61
CA ASP A 168 44.29 -14.55 0.69
C ASP A 168 42.88 -14.05 1.01
N PRO A 169 41.97 -14.90 1.54
CA PRO A 169 40.69 -14.42 2.04
C PRO A 169 40.94 -13.37 3.14
N PRO A 170 40.13 -12.29 3.22
CA PRO A 170 40.31 -11.24 4.20
C PRO A 170 40.39 -11.85 5.59
N ALA A 171 41.48 -11.54 6.31
CA ALA A 171 41.81 -12.20 7.56
C ALA A 171 40.62 -12.11 8.55
N PRO A 172 40.24 -13.21 9.21
CA PRO A 172 39.18 -13.16 10.21
C PRO A 172 39.57 -12.14 11.29
N PRO A 173 38.64 -11.26 11.71
CA PRO A 173 38.97 -10.20 12.66
C PRO A 173 39.51 -10.80 13.96
N PRO A 174 40.50 -10.15 14.60
CA PRO A 174 41.19 -10.72 15.75
C PRO A 174 40.20 -11.02 16.88
N VAL A 175 40.21 -12.28 17.32
CA VAL A 175 39.34 -12.81 18.39
C VAL A 175 39.82 -12.28 19.75
N ASN A 176 39.54 -11.00 20.02
CA ASN A 176 39.41 -10.38 21.34
C ASN A 176 39.01 -8.90 21.25
N MET A 177 38.01 -8.59 20.41
CA MET A 177 37.07 -7.50 20.70
C MET A 177 35.65 -7.97 20.41
N SER A 178 34.97 -8.45 21.45
CA SER A 178 33.50 -8.50 21.47
C SER A 178 32.95 -7.09 21.61
N THR A 179 33.16 -6.30 20.56
CA THR A 179 32.45 -5.05 20.37
C THR A 179 31.78 -5.17 19.02
N THR A 180 30.46 -5.29 19.03
CA THR A 180 29.65 -4.79 17.92
C THR A 180 29.90 -3.29 17.86
N ALA A 181 30.99 -2.89 17.21
CA ALA A 181 31.31 -1.50 16.95
C ALA A 181 30.40 -1.04 15.81
N ILE A 182 29.11 -0.92 16.15
CA ILE A 182 28.14 -0.06 15.48
C ILE A 182 28.90 1.24 15.22
N ALA A 183 29.08 1.60 13.95
CA ALA A 183 29.63 2.91 13.63
C ALA A 183 28.73 3.94 14.32
N PRO A 184 29.26 4.76 15.24
CA PRO A 184 28.43 5.55 16.15
C PRO A 184 27.47 6.40 15.32
N ARG A 185 26.17 6.25 15.57
CA ARG A 185 25.10 6.91 14.80
C ARG A 185 25.38 8.41 14.75
N ILE A 186 25.71 8.92 13.56
CA ILE A 186 26.04 10.33 13.36
C ILE A 186 24.72 11.08 13.29
N TYR A 187 24.28 11.58 14.44
CA TYR A 187 23.12 12.44 14.55
C TYR A 187 23.41 13.79 13.90
N LEU A 188 22.51 14.21 13.01
CA LEU A 188 22.58 15.47 12.30
C LEU A 188 21.86 16.56 13.09
N ASP A 189 22.51 17.72 13.19
CA ASP A 189 21.94 18.89 13.84
C ASP A 189 20.93 19.59 12.93
N SER A 190 19.64 19.39 13.21
CA SER A 190 18.53 19.99 12.47
C SER A 190 18.41 21.51 12.62
N THR A 191 19.18 22.15 13.52
CA THR A 191 19.21 23.62 13.60
C THR A 191 19.86 24.24 12.36
N HIS A 192 20.76 23.52 11.68
CA HIS A 192 21.53 24.00 10.53
C HIS A 192 20.98 23.56 9.16
N TYR A 193 20.05 22.61 9.14
CA TYR A 193 19.52 22.01 7.91
C TYR A 193 17.99 22.13 7.84
N VAL A 194 17.45 22.00 6.62
CA VAL A 194 16.01 21.92 6.33
C VAL A 194 15.77 20.73 5.39
N TRP A 195 14.64 20.06 5.54
CA TRP A 195 14.23 18.98 4.66
C TRP A 195 12.80 19.24 4.18
N ASN A 196 12.42 18.66 3.05
CA ASN A 196 11.04 18.65 2.63
C ASN A 196 10.36 17.39 3.23
N PRO A 197 9.40 17.51 4.15
CA PRO A 197 8.68 16.34 4.70
C PRO A 197 7.81 15.64 3.66
N ASP A 198 7.42 16.34 2.59
CA ASP A 198 6.59 15.83 1.49
C ASP A 198 7.43 15.23 0.35
N ALA A 199 8.76 15.17 0.47
CA ALA A 199 9.62 14.55 -0.54
C ALA A 199 9.38 13.03 -0.61
N THR A 200 8.95 12.55 -1.77
CA THR A 200 8.57 11.16 -2.01
C THR A 200 9.76 10.22 -2.08
N ASN A 201 10.25 9.78 -0.91
CA ASN A 201 11.30 8.78 -0.81
C ASN A 201 10.74 7.38 -0.53
N LEU A 202 10.77 6.49 -1.53
CA LEU A 202 10.15 5.16 -1.42
C LEU A 202 10.97 4.18 -0.56
N GLN A 203 12.23 4.52 -0.24
CA GLN A 203 13.08 3.76 0.67
C GLN A 203 13.13 4.32 2.10
N GLY A 204 12.43 5.43 2.36
CA GLY A 204 12.32 6.07 3.67
C GLY A 204 13.48 6.99 4.05
N TYR A 205 14.38 7.34 3.12
CA TYR A 205 15.42 8.33 3.35
C TYR A 205 14.85 9.75 3.42
N VAL A 206 15.51 10.61 4.19
CA VAL A 206 15.26 12.04 4.24
C VAL A 206 16.50 12.76 3.72
N ILE A 207 16.30 13.69 2.79
CA ILE A 207 17.36 14.56 2.26
C ILE A 207 17.30 15.90 3.00
N LEU A 208 18.34 16.18 3.79
CA LEU A 208 18.50 17.42 4.52
C LEU A 208 19.41 18.35 3.70
N HIS A 209 18.94 19.56 3.41
CA HIS A 209 19.67 20.63 2.72
C HIS A 209 20.16 21.67 3.73
N ARG A 210 21.41 22.15 3.61
CA ARG A 210 21.96 23.17 4.49
C ARG A 210 21.20 24.49 4.34
N LYS A 211 20.86 25.17 5.44
CA LYS A 211 20.10 26.44 5.39
C LYS A 211 20.85 27.51 4.59
N ARG A 212 20.12 28.22 3.72
CA ARG A 212 20.66 29.26 2.84
C ARG A 212 21.32 30.37 3.67
N GLY A 213 22.61 30.63 3.39
CA GLY A 213 23.42 31.62 4.11
C GLY A 213 24.42 31.02 5.10
N LEU A 214 24.37 29.71 5.38
CA LEU A 214 25.40 29.01 6.15
C LEU A 214 26.54 28.53 5.23
N ASP A 215 27.77 28.62 5.72
CA ASP A 215 28.98 28.25 4.98
C ASP A 215 29.36 26.76 5.12
N ALA A 216 30.46 26.36 4.49
CA ALA A 216 30.93 24.98 4.45
C ALA A 216 31.51 24.45 5.78
N TYR A 217 31.75 25.32 6.79
CA TYR A 217 32.22 24.90 8.12
C TYR A 217 31.12 24.16 8.89
N VAL A 218 29.86 24.41 8.56
CA VAL A 218 28.66 23.76 9.13
C VAL A 218 28.40 22.36 8.53
N GLY A 219 29.11 21.99 7.46
CA GLY A 219 29.01 20.69 6.79
C GLY A 219 28.61 20.79 5.30
N PRO A 220 28.37 19.64 4.64
CA PRO A 220 28.05 19.59 3.21
C PRO A 220 26.72 20.28 2.88
N GLU A 221 26.47 20.53 1.59
CA GLU A 221 25.21 21.15 1.15
C GLU A 221 23.99 20.24 1.35
N THR A 222 24.20 18.91 1.31
CA THR A 222 23.16 17.91 1.57
C THR A 222 23.65 16.77 2.45
N HIS A 223 22.73 16.18 3.20
CA HIS A 223 22.88 14.91 3.89
C HIS A 223 21.73 13.97 3.56
N THR A 224 22.04 12.69 3.39
CA THR A 224 21.07 11.59 3.38
C THR A 224 20.96 11.03 4.80
N ALA A 225 19.74 10.85 5.30
CA ALA A 225 19.49 10.43 6.67
C ALA A 225 18.26 9.53 6.82
N PHE A 226 18.16 8.89 7.98
CA PHE A 226 16.98 8.18 8.47
C PHE A 226 16.53 8.80 9.80
N GLN A 227 15.22 9.04 9.97
CA GLN A 227 14.67 9.68 11.17
C GLN A 227 14.32 8.64 12.25
N ASP A 228 15.02 8.60 13.38
CA ASP A 228 14.77 7.61 14.43
C ASP A 228 13.44 7.81 15.18
N ASP A 229 13.12 6.90 16.10
CA ASP A 229 11.85 6.91 16.87
C ASP A 229 11.65 8.21 17.68
N ASN A 230 12.74 8.94 17.99
CA ASN A 230 12.71 10.22 18.70
C ASN A 230 12.62 11.42 17.74
N GLY A 231 12.39 11.18 16.45
CA GLY A 231 12.34 12.21 15.42
C GLY A 231 13.72 12.75 15.00
N SER A 232 14.82 12.16 15.46
CA SER A 232 16.18 12.66 15.23
C SER A 232 16.82 12.04 14.00
N PHE A 233 17.54 12.85 13.20
CA PHE A 233 18.08 12.40 11.92
C PHE A 233 19.46 11.75 12.08
N VAL A 234 19.58 10.47 11.73
CA VAL A 234 20.85 9.73 11.69
C VAL A 234 21.36 9.72 10.25
N LYS A 235 22.56 10.25 10.02
CA LYS A 235 23.22 10.21 8.70
C LYS A 235 23.42 8.74 8.27
N VAL A 236 23.04 8.42 7.05
CA VAL A 236 23.25 7.10 6.43
C VAL A 236 23.66 7.24 4.97
N GLU A 237 24.39 6.26 4.46
CA GLU A 237 24.67 6.14 3.04
C GLU A 237 23.55 5.34 2.34
N PRO A 238 23.12 5.74 1.12
CA PRO A 238 22.05 5.07 0.39
C PRO A 238 22.47 3.68 -0.13
N GLY A 239 21.53 2.74 -0.18
CA GLY A 239 21.74 1.45 -0.84
C GLY A 239 21.84 1.56 -2.37
N SER A 240 22.05 0.44 -3.05
CA SER A 240 22.13 0.39 -4.53
C SER A 240 20.80 0.66 -5.25
N THR A 241 19.69 0.73 -4.52
CA THR A 241 18.38 1.06 -5.09
C THR A 241 18.21 2.58 -5.11
N PRO A 242 17.81 3.20 -6.23
CA PRO A 242 17.48 4.62 -6.26
C PRO A 242 16.43 4.95 -5.19
N ILE A 243 16.68 6.00 -4.40
CA ILE A 243 15.91 6.31 -3.19
C ILE A 243 14.43 6.63 -3.49
N ASP A 244 14.13 7.08 -4.71
CA ASP A 244 12.80 7.41 -5.22
C ASP A 244 12.10 6.22 -5.90
N GLN A 245 12.68 5.01 -5.85
CA GLN A 245 12.15 3.79 -6.47
C GLN A 245 11.94 2.67 -5.45
N PRO A 246 10.94 1.77 -5.63
CA PRO A 246 10.75 0.61 -4.77
C PRO A 246 11.88 -0.42 -4.94
N ALA A 247 12.11 -1.24 -3.91
CA ALA A 247 13.23 -2.18 -3.90
C ALA A 247 12.99 -3.32 -4.91
N THR A 248 13.83 -3.39 -5.96
CA THR A 248 13.69 -4.40 -7.03
C THR A 248 13.91 -5.83 -6.53
N LYS A 249 14.71 -5.99 -5.46
CA LYS A 249 14.88 -7.24 -4.72
C LYS A 249 14.24 -7.07 -3.34
N LEU A 250 13.46 -8.06 -2.91
CA LEU A 250 12.82 -8.09 -1.59
C LEU A 250 11.95 -6.86 -1.28
N ALA A 251 11.02 -6.55 -2.19
CA ALA A 251 10.09 -5.41 -2.08
C ALA A 251 9.22 -5.35 -0.81
N ALA A 252 9.25 -6.37 0.05
CA ALA A 252 8.63 -6.37 1.38
C ALA A 252 9.44 -5.59 2.45
N TRP A 253 10.68 -5.16 2.13
CA TRP A 253 11.53 -4.32 2.98
C TRP A 253 12.00 -3.07 2.23
N THR A 254 11.75 -1.90 2.82
CA THR A 254 12.46 -0.65 2.49
C THR A 254 13.87 -0.66 3.06
N ASP A 255 14.76 0.19 2.55
CA ASP A 255 16.10 0.40 3.15
C ASP A 255 15.97 0.83 4.62
N ARG A 256 14.95 1.64 4.92
CA ARG A 256 14.61 2.02 6.29
C ARG A 256 14.24 0.84 7.19
N ASP A 257 13.45 -0.14 6.72
CA ASP A 257 13.12 -1.34 7.51
C ASP A 257 14.37 -2.12 7.90
N LEU A 258 15.33 -2.26 6.97
CA LEU A 258 16.58 -2.98 7.18
C LEU A 258 17.53 -2.23 8.12
N TRP A 259 17.60 -0.90 8.02
CA TRP A 259 18.29 -0.08 9.00
C TRP A 259 17.66 -0.17 10.39
N ASP A 260 16.33 -0.10 10.46
CA ASP A 260 15.63 -0.04 11.75
C ASP A 260 15.73 -1.35 12.54
N MET A 261 15.68 -2.49 11.84
CA MET A 261 15.72 -3.83 12.43
C MET A 261 17.15 -4.36 12.65
N TYR A 262 18.07 -4.08 11.72
CA TYR A 262 19.39 -4.72 11.64
C TYR A 262 20.59 -3.73 11.66
N ASP A 263 20.34 -2.42 11.78
CA ASP A 263 21.35 -1.33 11.74
C ASP A 263 22.16 -1.26 10.43
N LEU A 264 21.64 -1.80 9.34
CA LEU A 264 22.30 -1.83 8.04
C LEU A 264 22.18 -0.47 7.31
N SER A 265 23.21 -0.11 6.54
CA SER A 265 23.16 1.02 5.60
C SER A 265 24.04 0.76 4.37
N GLY A 266 23.91 1.58 3.33
CA GLY A 266 24.78 1.56 2.15
C GLY A 266 24.99 0.18 1.50
N SER A 267 26.25 -0.23 1.43
CA SER A 267 26.67 -1.52 0.86
C SER A 267 26.11 -2.72 1.62
N ASP A 268 25.87 -2.63 2.92
CA ASP A 268 25.36 -3.76 3.70
C ASP A 268 23.88 -4.05 3.41
N ILE A 269 23.08 -3.03 3.14
CA ILE A 269 21.70 -3.21 2.64
C ILE A 269 21.71 -3.94 1.27
N THR A 270 22.62 -3.54 0.39
CA THR A 270 22.80 -4.16 -0.92
C THR A 270 23.21 -5.64 -0.78
N ARG A 271 24.23 -5.91 0.03
CA ARG A 271 24.71 -7.25 0.35
C ARG A 271 23.64 -8.13 0.97
N PHE A 272 22.85 -7.60 1.91
CA PHE A 272 21.73 -8.31 2.52
C PHE A 272 20.73 -8.75 1.44
N ARG A 273 20.28 -7.82 0.59
CA ARG A 273 19.32 -8.15 -0.47
C ARG A 273 19.85 -9.17 -1.46
N ASP A 274 21.13 -9.08 -1.84
CA ASP A 274 21.76 -10.04 -2.74
C ASP A 274 21.90 -11.43 -2.11
N GLU A 275 22.40 -11.53 -0.87
CA GLU A 275 22.58 -12.80 -0.16
C GLU A 275 21.22 -13.50 0.08
N VAL A 276 20.18 -12.76 0.46
CA VAL A 276 18.83 -13.33 0.63
C VAL A 276 18.21 -13.72 -0.72
N THR A 277 18.45 -12.97 -1.79
CA THR A 277 17.96 -13.33 -3.14
C THR A 277 18.60 -14.62 -3.65
N VAL A 278 19.87 -14.88 -3.29
CA VAL A 278 20.61 -16.10 -3.69
C VAL A 278 20.29 -17.28 -2.78
N THR A 279 20.23 -17.09 -1.46
CA THR A 279 20.09 -18.18 -0.47
C THR A 279 18.65 -18.47 -0.08
N GLY A 280 17.74 -17.51 -0.29
CA GLY A 280 16.38 -17.55 0.22
C GLY A 280 16.28 -17.54 1.75
N MET A 281 17.37 -17.25 2.48
CA MET A 281 17.47 -17.31 3.95
C MET A 281 17.97 -16.00 4.54
N LYS A 282 17.67 -15.72 5.82
CA LYS A 282 18.23 -14.58 6.56
C LYS A 282 19.77 -14.70 6.67
N PRO A 283 20.56 -13.66 6.36
CA PRO A 283 22.01 -13.69 6.50
C PRO A 283 22.40 -13.75 7.97
N ARG A 284 23.32 -14.65 8.35
CA ARG A 284 23.73 -14.83 9.76
C ARG A 284 24.49 -13.65 10.35
N TRP A 285 25.05 -12.78 9.51
CA TRP A 285 25.76 -11.57 9.94
C TRP A 285 24.81 -10.38 10.20
N ALA A 286 23.55 -10.45 9.74
CA ALA A 286 22.51 -9.46 10.02
C ALA A 286 21.87 -9.71 11.40
N SER A 287 22.52 -9.18 12.43
CA SER A 287 22.07 -9.24 13.82
C SER A 287 20.90 -8.30 14.08
N ILE A 288 19.88 -8.75 14.81
CA ILE A 288 18.74 -7.91 15.20
C ILE A 288 19.22 -6.91 16.27
N ARG A 289 18.87 -5.63 16.14
CA ARG A 289 19.18 -4.60 17.13
C ARG A 289 18.55 -4.94 18.48
N GLN A 290 19.29 -4.73 19.58
CA GLN A 290 18.85 -5.08 20.93
C GLN A 290 17.52 -4.40 21.31
N GLU A 291 17.33 -3.15 20.90
CA GLU A 291 16.09 -2.36 21.08
C GLU A 291 14.87 -2.96 20.36
N ARG A 292 15.10 -3.76 19.30
CA ARG A 292 14.08 -4.43 18.48
C ARG A 292 13.87 -5.90 18.86
N LEU A 293 14.51 -6.40 19.92
CA LEU A 293 14.18 -7.69 20.54
C LEU A 293 12.90 -7.57 21.38
N GLN A 294 11.78 -7.28 20.72
CA GLN A 294 10.45 -7.23 21.33
C GLN A 294 9.45 -7.97 20.43
N LYS A 295 8.43 -8.59 21.03
CA LYS A 295 7.46 -9.45 20.31
C LYS A 295 6.83 -8.76 19.09
N SER A 296 6.52 -7.47 19.18
CA SER A 296 5.93 -6.68 18.09
C SER A 296 6.83 -6.56 16.86
N TYR A 297 8.11 -6.21 17.04
CA TYR A 297 9.08 -6.09 15.94
C TYR A 297 9.47 -7.46 15.36
N LEU A 298 9.63 -8.47 16.22
CA LEU A 298 9.97 -9.83 15.79
C LEU A 298 8.85 -10.47 14.97
N LEU A 299 7.58 -10.26 15.34
CA LEU A 299 6.44 -10.76 14.55
C LEU A 299 6.29 -10.01 13.22
N ASP A 300 6.53 -8.70 13.17
CA ASP A 300 6.50 -7.94 11.91
C ASP A 300 7.57 -8.40 10.93
N GLU A 301 8.77 -8.65 11.42
CA GLU A 301 9.86 -9.16 10.61
C GLU A 301 9.55 -10.60 10.15
N LEU A 302 9.06 -11.45 11.05
CA LEU A 302 8.65 -12.82 10.72
C LEU A 302 7.50 -12.84 9.69
N ARG A 303 6.61 -11.84 9.71
CA ARG A 303 5.58 -11.61 8.69
C ARG A 303 6.20 -11.27 7.34
N ARG A 304 7.16 -10.33 7.27
CA ARG A 304 7.86 -10.01 6.00
C ARG A 304 8.52 -11.26 5.39
N TRP A 305 9.09 -12.12 6.24
CA TRP A 305 9.71 -13.39 5.81
C TRP A 305 8.74 -14.50 5.38
N LEU A 306 7.63 -14.69 6.11
CA LEU A 306 6.75 -15.87 5.92
C LEU A 306 5.45 -15.57 5.17
N ALA A 307 4.96 -14.33 5.22
CA ALA A 307 3.68 -13.92 4.67
C ALA A 307 3.63 -12.40 4.38
N PRO A 308 4.48 -11.87 3.48
CA PRO A 308 4.61 -10.41 3.28
C PRO A 308 3.32 -9.72 2.82
N HIS A 309 2.41 -10.47 2.17
CA HIS A 309 1.09 -10.05 1.71
C HIS A 309 -0.02 -10.16 2.77
N MET A 310 0.25 -10.78 3.92
CA MET A 310 -0.70 -10.94 5.02
C MET A 310 -0.69 -9.68 5.89
N SER A 311 -1.84 -9.29 6.44
CA SER A 311 -1.90 -8.14 7.35
C SER A 311 -1.13 -8.42 8.65
N ARG A 312 -0.70 -7.35 9.33
CA ARG A 312 -0.01 -7.45 10.63
C ARG A 312 -0.86 -8.23 11.63
N ASP A 313 -2.14 -7.88 11.75
CA ASP A 313 -3.02 -8.44 12.76
C ASP A 313 -3.46 -9.86 12.44
N GLU A 314 -3.63 -10.22 11.16
CA GLU A 314 -3.89 -11.60 10.76
C GLU A 314 -2.68 -12.50 11.04
N PHE A 315 -1.46 -12.03 10.73
CA PHE A 315 -0.25 -12.76 11.07
C PHE A 315 -0.10 -12.92 12.59
N ASN A 316 -0.30 -11.84 13.35
CA ASN A 316 -0.23 -11.86 14.80
C ASN A 316 -1.24 -12.84 15.42
N ARG A 317 -2.50 -12.86 14.97
CA ARG A 317 -3.52 -13.85 15.40
C ARG A 317 -3.11 -15.29 15.09
N ARG A 318 -2.49 -15.54 13.93
CA ARG A 318 -2.00 -16.89 13.56
C ARG A 318 -0.80 -17.35 14.41
N MET A 319 -0.02 -16.41 14.93
CA MET A 319 1.18 -16.69 15.75
C MET A 319 0.92 -16.60 17.26
N GLU A 320 -0.20 -16.00 17.68
CA GLU A 320 -0.62 -15.88 19.08
C GLU A 320 -0.69 -17.24 19.83
N PRO A 321 -1.29 -18.32 19.27
CA PRO A 321 -1.39 -19.61 19.97
C PRO A 321 -0.06 -20.30 20.24
N LEU A 322 1.03 -19.88 19.57
CA LEU A 322 2.35 -20.49 19.73
C LEU A 322 3.03 -20.09 21.05
N ASN A 323 2.61 -18.96 21.65
CA ASN A 323 3.08 -18.46 22.96
C ASN A 323 4.61 -18.51 23.20
N TYR A 324 5.40 -18.29 22.15
CA TYR A 324 6.87 -18.32 22.24
C TYR A 324 7.43 -17.07 22.94
N SER A 325 8.57 -17.25 23.62
CA SER A 325 9.37 -16.16 24.20
C SER A 325 10.04 -15.30 23.12
N VAL A 326 10.58 -14.15 23.52
CA VAL A 326 11.31 -13.23 22.63
C VAL A 326 12.53 -13.92 21.99
N GLU A 327 13.25 -14.71 22.78
CA GLU A 327 14.42 -15.48 22.33
C GLU A 327 14.03 -16.59 21.37
N GLN A 328 12.88 -17.23 21.60
CA GLN A 328 12.34 -18.26 20.70
C GLN A 328 11.89 -17.66 19.36
N TRP A 329 11.26 -16.48 19.36
CA TRP A 329 10.93 -15.75 18.12
C TRP A 329 12.19 -15.31 17.36
N ALA A 330 13.21 -14.80 18.05
CA ALA A 330 14.50 -14.46 17.44
C ALA A 330 15.19 -15.70 16.84
N ALA A 331 15.23 -16.83 17.56
CA ALA A 331 15.77 -18.09 17.06
C ALA A 331 14.98 -18.68 15.88
N GLN A 332 13.70 -18.34 15.75
CA GLN A 332 12.89 -18.69 14.57
C GLN A 332 13.23 -17.81 13.37
N LEU A 333 13.51 -16.51 13.57
CA LEU A 333 14.01 -15.60 12.52
C LEU A 333 15.36 -16.03 11.94
N ASP A 334 16.22 -16.71 12.71
CA ASP A 334 17.48 -17.28 12.18
C ASP A 334 17.29 -18.57 11.35
N ARG A 335 16.04 -19.03 11.19
CA ARG A 335 15.67 -20.27 10.47
C ARG A 335 14.64 -20.06 9.37
N VAL A 336 14.24 -18.81 9.09
CA VAL A 336 13.27 -18.49 8.03
C VAL A 336 13.84 -18.74 6.64
N SER A 337 12.95 -19.14 5.71
CA SER A 337 13.29 -19.24 4.30
C SER A 337 12.10 -18.92 3.40
N LEU A 338 12.34 -18.11 2.37
CA LEU A 338 11.35 -17.68 1.36
C LEU A 338 10.80 -18.88 0.55
N ASP A 339 11.63 -19.90 0.30
CA ASP A 339 11.22 -21.11 -0.43
C ASP A 339 10.14 -21.92 0.29
N SER A 340 10.03 -21.79 1.62
CA SER A 340 8.99 -22.48 2.42
C SER A 340 7.57 -21.97 2.13
N VAL A 341 7.46 -20.79 1.52
CA VAL A 341 6.20 -20.18 1.05
C VAL A 341 5.89 -20.66 -0.37
N ALA A 342 6.88 -20.60 -1.27
CA ALA A 342 6.74 -21.08 -2.65
C ALA A 342 6.41 -22.59 -2.72
N ARG A 343 7.00 -23.41 -1.83
CA ARG A 343 6.71 -24.85 -1.73
C ARG A 343 5.27 -25.11 -1.28
N ARG A 344 4.76 -24.35 -0.29
CA ARG A 344 3.36 -24.42 0.16
C ARG A 344 2.37 -23.98 -0.92
N GLN A 345 2.66 -22.89 -1.65
CA GLN A 345 1.82 -22.45 -2.77
C GLN A 345 1.77 -23.48 -3.90
N ARG A 346 2.91 -24.14 -4.20
CA ARG A 346 2.99 -25.24 -5.18
C ARG A 346 2.26 -26.50 -4.72
N GLU A 347 2.31 -26.86 -3.42
CA GLU A 347 1.50 -27.96 -2.89
C GLU A 347 0.00 -27.68 -2.93
N VAL A 348 -0.43 -26.43 -2.62
CA VAL A 348 -1.84 -26.03 -2.73
C VAL A 348 -2.32 -26.07 -4.19
N HIS A 349 -1.51 -25.58 -5.15
CA HIS A 349 -1.82 -25.68 -6.57
C HIS A 349 -1.84 -27.14 -7.05
N LYS A 350 -0.87 -27.95 -6.64
CA LYS A 350 -0.81 -29.37 -7.02
C LYS A 350 -2.01 -30.16 -6.45
N ARG A 351 -2.42 -29.91 -5.20
CA ARG A 351 -3.64 -30.52 -4.62
C ARG A 351 -4.93 -30.07 -5.33
N LYS A 352 -4.98 -28.84 -5.86
CA LYS A 352 -6.10 -28.38 -6.72
C LYS A 352 -6.09 -29.01 -8.11
N LEU A 353 -4.92 -29.35 -8.66
CA LEU A 353 -4.78 -29.91 -10.00
C LEU A 353 -4.97 -31.44 -10.02
N ASP A 354 -4.43 -32.15 -9.02
CA ASP A 354 -4.45 -33.61 -8.94
C ASP A 354 -5.80 -34.17 -8.42
N ASN A 355 -6.73 -33.33 -7.93
CA ASN A 355 -8.03 -33.80 -7.44
C ASN A 355 -9.18 -32.77 -7.62
N PRO A 356 -9.75 -32.64 -8.83
CA PRO A 356 -10.86 -31.71 -9.10
C PRO A 356 -12.22 -32.10 -8.46
N GLN A 357 -12.30 -33.19 -7.70
CA GLN A 357 -13.54 -33.62 -6.99
C GLN A 357 -13.45 -33.56 -5.45
N ALA A 358 -12.34 -33.08 -4.87
CA ALA A 358 -12.19 -32.96 -3.41
C ALA A 358 -12.72 -31.63 -2.81
N GLN A 359 -13.52 -30.86 -3.54
CA GLN A 359 -14.24 -29.68 -3.01
C GLN A 359 -15.75 -29.93 -2.82
N THR A 360 -16.14 -31.17 -2.56
CA THR A 360 -17.45 -31.53 -2.00
C THR A 360 -17.27 -32.54 -0.87
N GLY A 361 -17.62 -32.18 0.36
CA GLY A 361 -17.66 -33.13 1.48
C GLY A 361 -16.80 -32.83 2.70
N ALA A 362 -16.97 -31.65 3.32
CA ALA A 362 -16.74 -31.47 4.76
C ALA A 362 -17.75 -30.49 5.41
N GLU A 363 -18.92 -30.28 4.76
CA GLU A 363 -20.10 -29.77 5.45
C GLU A 363 -20.87 -30.96 6.02
N ALA A 364 -21.23 -30.88 7.31
CA ALA A 364 -22.03 -31.89 7.97
C ALA A 364 -23.49 -31.78 7.51
N GLN A 365 -23.89 -32.61 6.53
CA GLN A 365 -25.28 -32.68 6.09
C GLN A 365 -26.20 -33.18 7.21
N ARG A 366 -27.25 -32.39 7.51
CA ARG A 366 -28.47 -32.91 8.15
C ARG A 366 -29.14 -33.96 7.24
N PRO A 367 -29.87 -34.93 7.80
CA PRO A 367 -30.35 -36.08 7.03
C PRO A 367 -31.45 -35.72 6.03
N ARG A 368 -31.42 -36.40 4.87
CA ARG A 368 -32.44 -36.30 3.82
C ARG A 368 -33.73 -37.03 4.20
N LEU A 369 -34.85 -36.53 3.70
CA LEU A 369 -36.03 -37.35 3.36
C LEU A 369 -36.25 -37.31 1.83
N ALA A 370 -37.04 -38.26 1.35
CA ALA A 370 -36.83 -38.90 0.05
C ALA A 370 -37.42 -38.17 -1.18
N ASP A 371 -37.05 -38.70 -2.35
CA ASP A 371 -37.40 -38.26 -3.70
C ASP A 371 -38.91 -38.07 -3.94
N GLU A 372 -39.26 -36.99 -4.65
CA GLU A 372 -40.30 -37.06 -5.69
C GLU A 372 -40.02 -36.04 -6.82
N GLN A 373 -40.68 -36.23 -7.96
CA GLN A 373 -40.17 -35.79 -9.27
C GLN A 373 -40.38 -34.29 -9.56
N SER A 374 -39.45 -33.71 -10.33
CA SER A 374 -39.54 -32.35 -10.84
C SER A 374 -40.54 -32.20 -12.00
N PRO A 375 -41.39 -31.17 -11.95
CA PRO A 375 -41.75 -30.37 -13.11
C PRO A 375 -41.06 -28.98 -13.06
N ARG A 376 -41.14 -28.27 -14.18
CA ARG A 376 -40.52 -26.95 -14.42
C ARG A 376 -41.32 -25.80 -13.79
N ALA A 377 -40.62 -24.66 -13.68
CA ALA A 377 -41.09 -23.33 -13.30
C ALA A 377 -41.27 -23.09 -11.80
N ASP A 378 -41.11 -21.82 -11.42
CA ASP A 378 -41.16 -21.25 -10.07
C ASP A 378 -40.09 -21.79 -9.10
N SER A 379 -38.87 -21.21 -9.20
CA SER A 379 -37.92 -21.23 -8.09
C SER A 379 -38.53 -20.51 -6.89
N PRO A 380 -38.72 -21.16 -5.72
CA PRO A 380 -39.22 -20.48 -4.54
C PRO A 380 -38.16 -19.48 -4.05
N ALA A 381 -38.57 -18.24 -3.80
CA ALA A 381 -37.69 -17.23 -3.24
C ALA A 381 -37.14 -17.72 -1.89
N VAL A 382 -35.82 -17.62 -1.71
CA VAL A 382 -35.21 -17.71 -0.39
C VAL A 382 -35.84 -16.59 0.45
N PRO A 383 -36.39 -16.86 1.66
CA PRO A 383 -37.00 -15.81 2.45
C PRO A 383 -35.97 -14.73 2.76
N ASP A 384 -36.29 -13.52 2.32
CA ASP A 384 -35.46 -12.33 2.47
C ASP A 384 -35.04 -12.16 3.94
N TYR A 385 -33.80 -11.73 4.17
CA TYR A 385 -33.31 -11.45 5.51
C TYR A 385 -34.16 -10.37 6.19
N ILE A 386 -34.72 -9.45 5.40
CA ILE A 386 -35.74 -8.47 5.82
C ILE A 386 -36.95 -9.19 6.43
N THR A 387 -37.56 -10.12 5.69
CA THR A 387 -38.74 -10.89 6.16
C THR A 387 -38.42 -11.65 7.44
N LYS A 388 -37.26 -12.31 7.53
CA LYS A 388 -36.85 -13.08 8.71
C LYS A 388 -36.63 -12.21 9.95
N SER A 389 -36.03 -11.03 9.82
CA SER A 389 -35.85 -10.09 10.93
C SER A 389 -37.21 -9.63 11.48
N VAL A 390 -38.12 -9.22 10.59
CA VAL A 390 -39.48 -8.80 10.96
C VAL A 390 -40.28 -9.93 11.61
N GLU A 391 -40.28 -11.13 11.02
CA GLU A 391 -40.97 -12.31 11.58
C GLU A 391 -40.44 -12.69 12.97
N ASN A 392 -39.11 -12.72 13.15
CA ASN A 392 -38.49 -13.04 14.43
C ASN A 392 -38.83 -11.99 15.51
N GLY A 393 -38.75 -10.69 15.18
CA GLY A 393 -39.11 -9.61 16.09
C GLY A 393 -40.59 -9.65 16.52
N ALA A 394 -41.50 -9.74 15.55
CA ALA A 394 -42.94 -9.82 15.82
C ALA A 394 -43.32 -11.07 16.65
N LEU A 395 -42.74 -12.23 16.33
CA LEU A 395 -42.94 -13.46 17.09
C LEU A 395 -42.38 -13.33 18.52
N ARG A 396 -41.18 -12.76 18.67
CA ARG A 396 -40.57 -12.57 19.99
C ARG A 396 -41.42 -11.66 20.88
N ASP A 397 -41.93 -10.57 20.34
CA ASP A 397 -42.79 -9.64 21.07
C ASP A 397 -44.12 -10.28 21.50
N GLN A 398 -44.74 -11.06 20.61
CA GLN A 398 -45.91 -11.86 20.96
C GLN A 398 -45.62 -12.86 22.09
N LEU A 399 -44.47 -13.52 22.07
CA LEU A 399 -44.08 -14.51 23.08
C LEU A 399 -43.76 -13.86 24.45
N ILE A 400 -43.11 -12.69 24.47
CA ILE A 400 -42.89 -11.93 25.71
C ILE A 400 -44.24 -11.52 26.31
N GLU A 401 -45.19 -11.06 25.50
CA GLU A 401 -46.54 -10.70 25.94
C GLU A 401 -47.31 -11.92 26.50
N GLN A 402 -47.23 -13.07 25.82
CA GLN A 402 -47.82 -14.31 26.32
C GLN A 402 -47.19 -14.72 27.67
N LEU A 403 -45.87 -14.65 27.81
CA LEU A 403 -45.19 -14.98 29.07
C LEU A 403 -45.54 -14.00 30.20
N ARG A 404 -45.70 -12.71 29.88
CA ARG A 404 -46.20 -11.68 30.81
C ARG A 404 -47.59 -12.05 31.33
N SER A 405 -48.49 -12.47 30.44
CA SER A 405 -49.85 -12.88 30.80
C SER A 405 -49.88 -14.13 31.70
N LEU A 406 -49.01 -15.11 31.44
CA LEU A 406 -48.92 -16.37 32.20
C LEU A 406 -48.27 -16.20 33.57
N THR A 407 -47.38 -15.22 33.75
CA THR A 407 -46.56 -15.06 34.97
C THR A 407 -46.99 -13.89 35.88
N SER A 408 -48.05 -13.16 35.51
CA SER A 408 -48.59 -12.04 36.28
C SER A 408 -49.69 -12.50 37.27
N THR A 409 -49.29 -13.17 38.35
CA THR A 409 -50.20 -13.61 39.42
C THR A 409 -50.25 -12.59 40.57
N GLY A 410 -50.95 -11.47 40.38
CA GLY A 410 -51.11 -10.43 41.41
C GLY A 410 -51.98 -9.23 40.98
N PRO A 411 -52.32 -8.31 41.90
CA PRO A 411 -53.15 -7.13 41.60
C PRO A 411 -52.40 -6.03 40.82
N ALA A 412 -51.08 -6.13 40.70
CA ALA A 412 -50.27 -5.35 39.77
C ALA A 412 -49.77 -6.29 38.68
N ALA A 413 -50.17 -6.04 37.42
CA ALA A 413 -49.62 -6.74 36.27
C ALA A 413 -48.17 -6.31 36.07
N LYS A 414 -47.27 -7.27 35.80
CA LYS A 414 -45.87 -6.94 35.49
C LYS A 414 -45.79 -6.12 34.21
N SER A 415 -44.82 -5.22 34.12
CA SER A 415 -44.57 -4.51 32.87
C SER A 415 -43.93 -5.44 31.82
N ARG A 416 -43.94 -5.03 30.54
CA ARG A 416 -43.22 -5.78 29.49
C ARG A 416 -41.72 -5.79 29.78
N GLU A 417 -41.18 -4.63 30.16
CA GLU A 417 -39.77 -4.41 30.49
C GLU A 417 -39.34 -5.23 31.72
N GLU A 418 -40.20 -5.34 32.73
CA GLU A 418 -39.98 -6.19 33.91
C GLU A 418 -39.94 -7.68 33.51
N THR A 419 -40.84 -8.11 32.63
CA THR A 419 -40.87 -9.48 32.10
C THR A 419 -39.61 -9.78 31.28
N THR A 420 -39.21 -8.86 30.39
CA THR A 420 -37.97 -8.97 29.60
C THR A 420 -36.74 -9.07 30.51
N ARG A 421 -36.62 -8.21 31.54
CA ARG A 421 -35.53 -8.29 32.53
C ARG A 421 -35.53 -9.59 33.33
N GLN A 422 -36.71 -10.18 33.61
CA GLN A 422 -36.80 -11.46 34.29
C GLN A 422 -36.23 -12.61 33.42
N ILE A 423 -36.39 -12.55 32.09
CA ILE A 423 -35.89 -13.60 31.18
C ILE A 423 -34.51 -13.34 30.56
N GLN A 424 -34.03 -12.08 30.55
CA GLN A 424 -32.72 -11.69 30.01
C GLN A 424 -31.56 -12.59 30.49
N PRO A 425 -31.47 -13.03 31.77
CA PRO A 425 -30.37 -13.88 32.25
C PRO A 425 -30.23 -15.22 31.54
N TYR A 426 -31.29 -15.72 30.89
CA TYR A 426 -31.32 -17.02 30.21
C TYR A 426 -30.83 -16.95 28.76
N ASN A 427 -30.61 -15.74 28.20
CA ASN A 427 -30.12 -15.51 26.83
C ASN A 427 -30.91 -16.28 25.74
N LEU A 428 -32.24 -16.37 25.88
CA LEU A 428 -33.11 -17.23 25.07
C LEU A 428 -33.21 -16.77 23.61
N SER A 429 -32.99 -17.69 22.67
CA SER A 429 -33.46 -17.55 21.29
C SER A 429 -34.98 -17.42 21.27
N THR A 430 -35.54 -16.83 20.23
CA THR A 430 -36.99 -16.70 20.00
C THR A 430 -37.64 -18.09 19.90
N ARG A 431 -36.93 -19.07 19.32
CA ARG A 431 -37.35 -20.47 19.34
C ARG A 431 -37.37 -21.08 20.75
N GLN A 432 -36.36 -20.84 21.57
CA GLN A 432 -36.31 -21.31 22.96
C GLN A 432 -37.38 -20.60 23.82
N LEU A 433 -37.64 -19.32 23.56
CA LEU A 433 -38.71 -18.56 24.21
C LEU A 433 -40.10 -19.14 23.87
N SER A 434 -40.33 -19.57 22.62
CA SER A 434 -41.56 -20.27 22.21
C SER A 434 -41.77 -21.58 22.98
N ARG A 435 -40.69 -22.36 23.16
CA ARG A 435 -40.71 -23.55 24.01
C ARG A 435 -40.99 -23.22 25.48
N LEU A 436 -40.36 -22.15 26.02
CA LEU A 436 -40.57 -21.70 27.40
C LEU A 436 -42.04 -21.34 27.64
N VAL A 437 -42.66 -20.55 26.75
CA VAL A 437 -44.09 -20.18 26.85
C VAL A 437 -44.97 -21.43 26.87
N SER A 438 -44.71 -22.38 25.97
CA SER A 438 -45.46 -23.64 25.87
C SER A 438 -45.33 -24.50 27.15
N ASP A 439 -44.11 -24.65 27.67
CA ASP A 439 -43.85 -25.43 28.88
C ASP A 439 -44.44 -24.76 30.14
N VAL A 440 -44.35 -23.43 30.25
CA VAL A 440 -44.95 -22.65 31.36
C VAL A 440 -46.48 -22.73 31.31
N GLN A 441 -47.09 -22.65 30.13
CA GLN A 441 -48.54 -22.82 29.96
C GLN A 441 -49.01 -24.22 30.39
N ALA A 442 -48.20 -25.26 30.15
CA ALA A 442 -48.52 -26.64 30.51
C ALA A 442 -48.25 -26.98 31.99
N GLN A 443 -47.21 -26.39 32.61
CA GLN A 443 -46.70 -26.80 33.93
C GLN A 443 -46.86 -25.75 35.04
N GLY A 444 -47.20 -24.50 34.70
CA GLY A 444 -47.36 -23.39 35.65
C GLY A 444 -46.06 -22.90 36.31
N ARG A 445 -44.88 -23.33 35.81
CA ARG A 445 -43.56 -22.97 36.36
C ARG A 445 -42.48 -22.96 35.28
N ILE A 446 -41.38 -22.27 35.54
CA ILE A 446 -40.19 -22.27 34.66
C ILE A 446 -39.57 -23.69 34.66
N PRO A 447 -39.31 -24.30 33.49
CA PRO A 447 -38.66 -25.62 33.38
C PRO A 447 -37.18 -25.62 33.76
N GLN A 448 -36.70 -26.77 34.24
CA GLN A 448 -35.29 -26.96 34.61
C GLN A 448 -34.30 -26.68 33.47
N TRP A 449 -34.65 -27.05 32.22
CA TRP A 449 -33.76 -26.86 31.06
C TRP A 449 -33.39 -25.38 30.82
N VAL A 450 -34.18 -24.44 31.34
CA VAL A 450 -33.97 -22.99 31.22
C VAL A 450 -32.88 -22.52 32.18
N GLU A 451 -32.87 -23.05 33.41
CA GLU A 451 -31.78 -22.82 34.37
C GLU A 451 -30.49 -23.51 33.90
N ASP A 452 -30.59 -24.70 33.31
CA ASP A 452 -29.43 -25.38 32.71
C ASP A 452 -28.85 -24.55 31.54
N LEU A 453 -29.73 -23.98 30.69
CA LEU A 453 -29.35 -23.07 29.60
C LEU A 453 -28.68 -21.79 30.10
N ARG A 454 -29.10 -21.25 31.25
CA ARG A 454 -28.48 -20.08 31.89
C ARG A 454 -26.97 -20.29 32.07
N HIS A 455 -26.58 -21.47 32.53
CA HIS A 455 -25.18 -21.83 32.73
C HIS A 455 -24.49 -22.13 31.39
N SER A 456 -25.09 -22.94 30.51
CA SER A 456 -24.46 -23.34 29.25
C SER A 456 -24.37 -22.23 28.19
N SER A 457 -25.18 -21.17 28.30
CA SER A 457 -25.07 -19.97 27.44
C SER A 457 -23.85 -19.11 27.78
N MET A 458 -23.43 -19.14 29.05
CA MET A 458 -22.28 -18.39 29.57
C MET A 458 -20.97 -19.19 29.55
N ASP A 459 -21.04 -20.52 29.49
CA ASP A 459 -19.88 -21.42 29.38
C ASP A 459 -19.08 -21.17 28.10
N GLU A 460 -17.82 -20.75 28.23
CA GLU A 460 -16.92 -20.46 27.09
C GLU A 460 -16.40 -21.72 26.39
N THR A 461 -16.50 -22.89 27.05
CA THR A 461 -16.08 -24.17 26.47
C THR A 461 -17.13 -24.78 25.54
N ASN A 462 -18.36 -24.24 25.54
CA ASN A 462 -19.45 -24.69 24.68
C ASN A 462 -19.44 -23.96 23.31
N PRO A 463 -18.97 -24.60 22.21
CA PRO A 463 -18.92 -23.95 20.89
C PRO A 463 -20.30 -23.64 20.30
N HIS A 464 -21.34 -24.36 20.75
CA HIS A 464 -22.70 -24.27 20.24
C HIS A 464 -23.59 -23.28 21.00
N ARG A 465 -23.07 -22.61 22.05
CA ARG A 465 -23.83 -21.70 22.94
C ARG A 465 -24.52 -20.52 22.25
N PHE A 466 -24.14 -20.24 21.01
CA PHE A 466 -24.64 -19.14 20.19
C PHE A 466 -25.51 -19.60 19.00
N ASP A 467 -25.54 -20.89 18.65
CA ASP A 467 -26.00 -21.31 17.32
C ASP A 467 -27.45 -20.91 17.02
N GLU A 468 -28.37 -21.05 17.97
CA GLU A 468 -29.76 -20.63 17.76
C GLU A 468 -29.94 -19.10 17.68
N VAL A 469 -29.25 -18.34 18.53
CA VAL A 469 -29.38 -16.87 18.56
C VAL A 469 -28.63 -16.24 17.37
N TYR A 470 -27.61 -16.91 16.85
CA TYR A 470 -26.85 -16.47 15.68
C TYR A 470 -27.70 -16.46 14.40
N GLU A 471 -28.54 -17.48 14.21
CA GLU A 471 -29.52 -17.54 13.10
C GLU A 471 -30.58 -16.42 13.17
N GLU A 472 -30.87 -15.91 14.37
CA GLU A 472 -31.78 -14.77 14.59
C GLU A 472 -31.06 -13.42 14.44
N LEU A 473 -29.77 -13.34 14.83
CA LEU A 473 -28.96 -12.12 14.75
C LEU A 473 -28.52 -11.79 13.31
N LEU A 474 -28.17 -12.79 12.48
CA LEU A 474 -27.74 -12.56 11.10
C LEU A 474 -28.73 -11.73 10.25
N PRO A 475 -30.04 -12.08 10.17
CA PRO A 475 -31.00 -11.27 9.43
C PRO A 475 -31.19 -9.88 10.06
N GLU A 476 -31.11 -9.75 11.39
CA GLU A 476 -31.19 -8.46 12.08
C GLU A 476 -30.05 -7.53 11.70
N ILE A 477 -28.81 -8.02 11.64
CA ILE A 477 -27.64 -7.23 11.23
C ILE A 477 -27.82 -6.68 9.82
N LEU A 478 -28.29 -7.50 8.88
CA LEU A 478 -28.49 -7.09 7.49
C LEU A 478 -29.68 -6.14 7.35
N HIS A 479 -30.76 -6.36 8.10
CA HIS A 479 -31.91 -5.46 8.12
C HIS A 479 -31.54 -4.08 8.71
N LEU A 480 -30.82 -4.03 9.83
CA LEU A 480 -30.30 -2.78 10.41
C LEU A 480 -29.43 -2.00 9.43
N ARG A 481 -28.52 -2.68 8.72
CA ARG A 481 -27.62 -2.02 7.75
C ARG A 481 -28.34 -1.50 6.52
N ASN A 482 -29.35 -2.22 6.05
CA ASN A 482 -29.99 -1.98 4.75
C ASN A 482 -31.34 -1.26 4.86
N GLN A 483 -31.94 -1.16 6.05
CA GLN A 483 -33.25 -0.55 6.31
C GLN A 483 -33.27 0.35 7.56
N SER A 484 -32.13 0.52 8.24
CA SER A 484 -31.95 1.42 9.39
C SER A 484 -32.94 1.24 10.54
N THR A 485 -33.49 0.03 10.67
CA THR A 485 -34.55 -0.31 11.62
C THR A 485 -34.26 -1.66 12.25
N GLY A 486 -34.51 -1.77 13.56
CA GLY A 486 -34.34 -3.00 14.33
C GLY A 486 -35.69 -3.55 14.75
N ASN A 487 -35.87 -4.87 14.60
CA ASN A 487 -37.06 -5.61 15.02
C ASN A 487 -36.85 -6.34 16.35
N ILE A 488 -35.60 -6.51 16.81
CA ILE A 488 -35.26 -7.17 18.07
C ILE A 488 -34.37 -6.25 18.93
N ALA A 489 -34.87 -5.86 20.10
CA ALA A 489 -34.11 -5.13 21.11
C ALA A 489 -33.06 -6.04 21.80
N PHE A 490 -31.96 -6.37 21.09
CA PHE A 490 -30.92 -7.29 21.56
C PHE A 490 -30.26 -6.86 22.88
N SER A 491 -30.12 -5.55 23.13
CA SER A 491 -29.60 -4.98 24.39
C SER A 491 -30.39 -5.39 25.62
N ASP A 492 -31.70 -5.52 25.46
CA ASP A 492 -32.66 -5.72 26.55
C ASP A 492 -32.96 -7.21 26.75
N ASN A 493 -32.88 -7.97 25.66
CA ASN A 493 -33.24 -9.38 25.58
C ASN A 493 -32.10 -10.34 25.96
N PHE A 494 -30.84 -9.90 25.85
CA PHE A 494 -29.66 -10.72 26.13
C PHE A 494 -28.75 -10.03 27.14
N THR A 495 -28.02 -10.81 27.94
CA THR A 495 -27.04 -10.24 28.88
C THR A 495 -25.86 -9.62 28.13
N ARG A 496 -25.32 -8.50 28.63
CA ARG A 496 -24.20 -7.77 27.99
C ARG A 496 -22.99 -8.65 27.64
N PRO A 497 -22.51 -9.58 28.51
CA PRO A 497 -21.37 -10.43 28.17
C PRO A 497 -21.70 -11.43 27.05
N TYR A 498 -22.90 -12.04 27.08
CA TYR A 498 -23.37 -12.95 26.03
C TYR A 498 -23.48 -12.22 24.69
N LEU A 499 -24.13 -11.06 24.67
CA LEU A 499 -24.28 -10.24 23.46
C LEU A 499 -22.92 -9.81 22.90
N ASN A 500 -21.98 -9.35 23.74
CA ASN A 500 -20.62 -9.00 23.29
C ASN A 500 -19.92 -10.20 22.62
N ALA A 501 -19.97 -11.39 23.22
CA ALA A 501 -19.33 -12.58 22.66
C ALA A 501 -20.06 -13.13 21.41
N LEU A 502 -21.38 -12.99 21.33
CA LEU A 502 -22.18 -13.30 20.15
C LEU A 502 -21.83 -12.36 18.97
N LEU A 503 -21.68 -11.06 19.24
CA LEU A 503 -21.23 -10.07 18.24
C LEU A 503 -19.79 -10.38 17.76
N THR A 504 -18.90 -10.82 18.65
CA THR A 504 -17.57 -11.30 18.25
C THR A 504 -17.67 -12.53 17.32
N LYS A 505 -18.56 -13.49 17.59
CA LYS A 505 -18.84 -14.61 16.66
C LYS A 505 -19.39 -14.11 15.32
N ALA A 506 -20.18 -13.03 15.31
CA ALA A 506 -20.70 -12.40 14.10
C ALA A 506 -19.69 -11.53 13.33
N GLY A 507 -18.43 -11.44 13.76
CA GLY A 507 -17.36 -10.73 13.07
C GLY A 507 -17.12 -9.29 13.54
N TYR A 508 -17.86 -8.81 14.54
CA TYR A 508 -17.61 -7.48 15.12
C TYR A 508 -16.32 -7.46 15.95
N GLN A 509 -15.61 -6.35 15.81
CA GLN A 509 -14.45 -5.99 16.60
C GLN A 509 -14.72 -4.66 17.33
N ARG A 510 -13.94 -4.35 18.37
CA ARG A 510 -14.03 -3.08 19.10
C ARG A 510 -12.78 -2.26 18.86
N ASN A 511 -12.94 -0.98 18.55
CA ASN A 511 -11.80 -0.07 18.38
C ASN A 511 -11.45 0.63 19.70
N LYS A 512 -10.42 1.49 19.65
CA LYS A 512 -9.94 2.26 20.82
C LYS A 512 -10.95 3.27 21.41
N TYR A 513 -12.09 3.45 20.76
CA TYR A 513 -13.19 4.31 21.21
C TYR A 513 -14.43 3.50 21.63
N ASN A 514 -14.27 2.18 21.81
CA ASN A 514 -15.33 1.25 22.17
C ASN A 514 -16.48 1.14 21.14
N CYS A 515 -16.29 1.64 19.91
CA CYS A 515 -17.23 1.43 18.81
C CYS A 515 -17.09 0.01 18.25
N LEU A 516 -18.21 -0.62 17.90
CA LEU A 516 -18.24 -1.82 17.09
C LEU A 516 -17.85 -1.47 15.65
N TYR A 517 -17.00 -2.29 15.05
CA TYR A 517 -16.63 -2.18 13.64
C TYR A 517 -16.52 -3.55 12.99
N ARG A 518 -16.56 -3.53 11.66
CA ARG A 518 -16.36 -4.69 10.79
C ARG A 518 -15.24 -4.40 9.79
N THR A 519 -14.64 -5.46 9.25
CA THR A 519 -13.59 -5.38 8.20
C THR A 519 -13.91 -6.24 6.97
N ASP A 520 -15.05 -6.91 7.00
CA ASP A 520 -15.58 -7.84 6.01
C ASP A 520 -16.77 -7.25 5.22
N ILE A 521 -17.18 -6.00 5.52
CA ILE A 521 -18.10 -5.23 4.67
C ILE A 521 -17.32 -4.90 3.38
N PRO A 522 -17.72 -5.45 2.21
CA PRO A 522 -16.83 -5.45 1.06
C PRO A 522 -16.72 -4.05 0.44
N ALA A 523 -17.81 -3.29 0.39
CA ALA A 523 -17.80 -1.93 -0.13
C ALA A 523 -18.64 -0.95 0.68
N MET A 524 -18.42 0.35 0.44
CA MET A 524 -19.26 1.47 0.88
C MET A 524 -19.49 2.42 -0.29
N PHE A 525 -20.63 3.10 -0.31
CA PHE A 525 -20.94 4.09 -1.35
C PHE A 525 -20.72 5.52 -0.85
N ARG A 526 -20.37 6.45 -1.73
CA ARG A 526 -20.19 7.86 -1.38
C ARG A 526 -20.54 8.75 -2.55
N GLY A 527 -21.52 9.63 -2.35
CA GLY A 527 -21.68 10.82 -3.19
C GLY A 527 -20.58 11.83 -2.84
N ASP A 528 -19.91 12.38 -3.85
CA ASP A 528 -18.84 13.34 -3.67
C ASP A 528 -18.82 14.36 -4.81
N ASP A 529 -18.56 15.62 -4.49
CA ASP A 529 -18.43 16.68 -5.48
C ASP A 529 -17.14 16.55 -6.31
N ARG A 530 -16.09 15.94 -5.74
CA ARG A 530 -14.77 15.85 -6.40
C ARG A 530 -14.82 14.87 -7.56
N ASN A 531 -14.13 15.25 -8.63
CA ASN A 531 -14.12 14.47 -9.87
C ASN A 531 -13.04 13.36 -9.83
N PRO A 532 -13.14 12.32 -10.68
CA PRO A 532 -12.27 11.14 -10.60
C PRO A 532 -10.77 11.45 -10.68
N PHE A 533 -10.38 12.46 -11.44
CA PHE A 533 -8.98 12.82 -11.65
C PHE A 533 -8.33 13.37 -10.37
N GLU A 534 -9.08 14.06 -9.50
CA GLU A 534 -8.59 14.50 -8.17
C GLU A 534 -8.23 13.33 -7.24
N PHE A 535 -8.77 12.13 -7.48
CA PHE A 535 -8.43 10.90 -6.76
C PHE A 535 -7.37 10.07 -7.48
N PHE A 536 -7.20 10.25 -8.79
CA PHE A 536 -6.14 9.63 -9.58
C PHE A 536 -4.77 10.28 -9.33
N GLU A 537 -4.72 11.61 -9.22
CA GLU A 537 -3.49 12.37 -8.98
C GLU A 537 -3.00 12.29 -7.52
N ASP A 538 -3.88 11.97 -6.57
CA ASP A 538 -3.56 11.81 -5.14
C ASP A 538 -4.32 10.60 -4.55
N HIS A 539 -4.99 10.77 -3.43
CA HIS A 539 -5.83 9.80 -2.74
C HIS A 539 -7.10 10.54 -2.32
N MET A 540 -8.23 9.84 -2.20
CA MET A 540 -9.41 10.42 -1.55
C MET A 540 -9.10 10.69 -0.08
N ARG A 541 -9.07 11.95 0.30
CA ARG A 541 -8.92 12.42 1.68
C ARG A 541 -10.29 12.76 2.29
N PRO A 542 -10.45 12.70 3.62
CA PRO A 542 -11.68 13.10 4.29
C PRO A 542 -11.90 14.62 4.13
N ARG A 543 -12.99 15.02 3.47
CA ARG A 543 -13.37 16.42 3.23
C ARG A 543 -13.80 17.12 4.52
N GLN A 544 -14.74 16.51 5.24
CA GLN A 544 -15.19 16.98 6.55
C GLN A 544 -14.16 16.63 7.64
N LYS A 545 -14.00 17.53 8.61
CA LYS A 545 -13.27 17.24 9.86
C LYS A 545 -14.20 16.52 10.84
N HIS A 546 -14.48 15.25 10.58
CA HIS A 546 -15.09 14.38 11.58
C HIS A 546 -14.24 14.38 12.87
N GLY A 547 -14.88 14.52 14.02
CA GLY A 547 -14.21 14.52 15.32
C GLY A 547 -13.59 13.15 15.62
N VAL A 548 -12.52 13.13 16.42
CA VAL A 548 -11.99 11.87 16.95
C VAL A 548 -13.05 11.19 17.82
N GLY A 549 -13.16 9.86 17.72
CA GLY A 549 -14.04 9.08 18.59
C GLY A 549 -14.99 8.11 17.93
N SER A 550 -14.99 8.01 16.58
CA SER A 550 -15.77 6.98 15.89
C SER A 550 -14.89 5.84 15.36
N THR A 551 -13.85 6.14 14.57
CA THR A 551 -12.90 5.15 14.00
C THR A 551 -11.50 5.23 14.60
N THR A 552 -10.67 4.17 14.52
CA THR A 552 -9.27 4.18 15.00
C THR A 552 -8.41 5.27 14.36
N GLN A 553 -8.57 5.51 13.05
CA GLN A 553 -7.86 6.57 12.30
C GLN A 553 -8.84 7.70 11.94
N LYS A 554 -8.59 8.48 10.87
CA LYS A 554 -9.46 9.60 10.50
C LYS A 554 -10.73 9.06 9.83
N ALA A 555 -11.89 9.35 10.40
CA ALA A 555 -13.17 8.89 9.85
C ALA A 555 -13.48 9.54 8.50
N VAL A 556 -14.14 8.78 7.62
CA VAL A 556 -14.82 9.25 6.41
C VAL A 556 -16.25 8.75 6.43
N SER A 557 -17.21 9.67 6.39
CA SER A 557 -18.61 9.35 6.11
C SER A 557 -18.78 8.71 4.73
N ALA A 558 -19.52 7.61 4.71
CA ALA A 558 -19.98 6.90 3.53
C ALA A 558 -21.31 6.21 3.88
N THR A 559 -22.09 5.81 2.89
CA THR A 559 -23.40 5.17 3.08
C THR A 559 -23.40 3.69 2.69
N PHE A 560 -24.20 2.90 3.39
CA PHE A 560 -24.46 1.49 3.08
C PHE A 560 -25.36 1.29 1.86
N SER A 561 -26.02 2.34 1.36
CA SER A 561 -26.97 2.29 0.24
C SER A 561 -26.46 3.07 -0.99
N LEU A 562 -26.61 2.47 -2.16
CA LEU A 562 -26.34 3.16 -3.43
C LEU A 562 -27.36 4.27 -3.71
N SER A 563 -28.63 4.08 -3.35
CA SER A 563 -29.68 5.07 -3.61
C SER A 563 -29.43 6.36 -2.81
N GLU A 564 -29.01 6.25 -1.55
CA GLU A 564 -28.58 7.41 -0.75
C GLU A 564 -27.32 8.08 -1.29
N ALA A 565 -26.35 7.32 -1.80
CA ALA A 565 -25.15 7.89 -2.42
C ALA A 565 -25.50 8.75 -3.65
N TYR A 566 -26.51 8.37 -4.43
CA TYR A 566 -27.06 9.21 -5.49
C TYR A 566 -27.80 10.45 -4.96
N VAL A 567 -28.52 10.36 -3.84
CA VAL A 567 -29.16 11.53 -3.20
C VAL A 567 -28.09 12.54 -2.80
N HIS A 568 -26.99 12.09 -2.18
CA HIS A 568 -25.86 12.97 -1.82
C HIS A 568 -25.12 13.53 -3.05
N ALA A 569 -24.97 12.77 -4.14
CA ALA A 569 -24.31 13.25 -5.36
C ALA A 569 -25.18 14.21 -6.20
N ARG A 570 -26.51 14.09 -6.13
CA ARG A 570 -27.48 14.91 -6.88
C ARG A 570 -27.97 16.13 -6.10
N SER A 571 -27.91 16.08 -4.77
CA SER A 571 -28.01 17.29 -3.95
C SER A 571 -26.94 18.25 -4.46
N ALA A 572 -27.35 19.46 -4.87
CA ALA A 572 -26.46 20.40 -5.53
C ALA A 572 -25.17 20.54 -4.70
N PRO A 573 -23.97 20.41 -5.31
CA PRO A 573 -22.73 20.30 -4.55
C PRO A 573 -22.64 21.45 -3.57
N ASP A 574 -22.36 21.14 -2.30
CA ASP A 574 -22.33 22.14 -1.23
C ASP A 574 -21.49 23.34 -1.69
N VAL A 575 -22.14 24.51 -1.73
CA VAL A 575 -21.55 25.72 -2.31
C VAL A 575 -20.28 26.08 -1.56
N GLU A 576 -20.20 25.82 -0.26
CA GLU A 576 -18.96 25.99 0.50
C GLU A 576 -17.90 24.98 0.07
N ALA A 577 -18.27 23.71 -0.12
CA ALA A 577 -17.34 22.68 -0.61
C ALA A 577 -16.77 23.02 -1.99
N LEU A 578 -17.57 23.54 -2.92
CA LEU A 578 -17.12 23.95 -4.26
C LEU A 578 -16.09 25.09 -4.25
N LEU A 579 -15.94 25.82 -3.14
CA LEU A 579 -14.88 26.82 -3.02
C LEU A 579 -13.48 26.20 -2.85
N TYR A 580 -13.38 24.90 -2.60
CA TYR A 580 -12.11 24.18 -2.43
C TYR A 580 -11.70 23.46 -3.72
N ASP A 581 -10.79 24.09 -4.46
CA ASP A 581 -10.20 23.56 -5.70
C ASP A 581 -9.48 22.22 -5.55
N THR A 582 -8.91 21.94 -4.38
CA THR A 582 -8.17 20.71 -4.10
C THR A 582 -8.47 20.20 -2.71
N GLN A 583 -8.16 18.92 -2.49
CA GLN A 583 -8.29 18.25 -1.19
C GLN A 583 -7.33 18.77 -0.10
N HIS A 584 -6.41 19.68 -0.45
CA HIS A 584 -5.38 20.23 0.43
C HIS A 584 -5.64 21.68 0.83
N HIS A 585 -6.49 22.41 0.10
CA HIS A 585 -6.78 23.80 0.44
C HIS A 585 -7.44 23.91 1.82
N LYS A 586 -6.83 24.73 2.68
CA LYS A 586 -7.27 24.95 4.07
C LYS A 586 -8.34 26.03 4.20
N TYR A 587 -8.53 26.84 3.16
CA TYR A 587 -9.48 27.95 3.11
C TYR A 587 -10.24 27.92 1.77
N PRO A 588 -11.50 28.39 1.76
CA PRO A 588 -12.29 28.51 0.54
C PRO A 588 -11.69 29.60 -0.37
N GLY A 589 -11.78 29.39 -1.69
CA GLY A 589 -11.43 30.38 -2.69
C GLY A 589 -12.47 31.50 -2.81
N GLU A 590 -12.06 32.59 -3.46
CA GLU A 590 -12.92 33.73 -3.78
C GLU A 590 -13.85 33.39 -4.96
N LEU A 591 -15.10 33.88 -4.89
CA LEU A 591 -16.08 33.79 -5.96
C LEU A 591 -15.84 34.86 -7.03
N ILE A 592 -15.99 34.53 -8.31
CA ILE A 592 -16.13 35.55 -9.36
C ILE A 592 -17.60 35.95 -9.44
N ASP A 593 -17.91 37.18 -9.01
CA ASP A 593 -19.17 37.80 -9.39
C ASP A 593 -19.10 38.28 -10.86
N TYR A 594 -19.78 37.54 -11.75
CA TYR A 594 -19.95 37.93 -13.15
C TYR A 594 -21.12 38.91 -13.35
N SER A 595 -21.83 39.34 -12.29
CA SER A 595 -22.82 40.40 -12.37
C SER A 595 -22.12 41.74 -12.61
N GLY A 596 -22.27 42.27 -13.83
CA GLY A 596 -21.43 43.35 -14.37
C GLY A 596 -21.65 44.75 -13.79
N THR A 597 -21.60 44.92 -12.47
CA THR A 597 -21.58 46.24 -11.83
C THR A 597 -20.14 46.66 -11.54
N ARG A 598 -19.46 47.17 -12.57
CA ARG A 598 -18.07 47.63 -12.51
C ARG A 598 -17.94 48.95 -11.73
N GLY A 599 -18.09 48.88 -10.41
CA GLY A 599 -17.87 49.99 -9.48
C GLY A 599 -16.37 50.31 -9.35
N TYR A 600 -15.90 51.32 -10.07
CA TYR A 600 -14.61 51.95 -9.80
C TYR A 600 -14.72 52.80 -8.52
N GLU A 601 -14.42 52.24 -7.35
CA GLU A 601 -14.11 53.05 -6.16
C GLU A 601 -12.75 52.67 -5.54
N GLU A 602 -11.80 53.55 -5.81
CA GLU A 602 -10.50 53.63 -5.15
C GLU A 602 -10.68 54.18 -3.72
N ARG A 603 -10.66 53.32 -2.69
CA ARG A 603 -10.37 53.80 -1.32
C ARG A 603 -9.88 52.74 -0.35
N GLY A 604 -8.78 53.03 0.35
CA GLY A 604 -8.27 52.19 1.43
C GLY A 604 -8.79 52.63 2.82
N LYS A 605 -8.70 51.71 3.80
CA LYS A 605 -9.03 51.85 5.24
C LYS A 605 -10.51 52.19 5.50
N SER A 606 -11.23 51.43 6.32
CA SER A 606 -10.89 51.12 7.71
C SER A 606 -11.73 50.00 8.32
N SER A 607 -11.24 49.46 9.43
CA SER A 607 -11.99 48.68 10.42
C SER A 607 -13.31 49.33 10.86
N SER A 608 -14.33 48.51 11.09
CA SER A 608 -15.35 48.75 12.13
C SER A 608 -15.77 47.42 12.75
N SER A 609 -15.27 47.15 13.96
CA SER A 609 -15.88 46.19 14.86
C SER A 609 -17.26 46.71 15.31
N SER A 610 -18.15 45.79 15.64
CA SER A 610 -19.27 46.05 16.54
C SER A 610 -19.39 44.86 17.48
N ASP A 611 -18.75 45.01 18.63
CA ASP A 611 -18.84 44.08 19.75
C ASP A 611 -20.17 44.30 20.50
N ASP A 612 -20.94 43.26 20.76
CA ASP A 612 -21.91 43.23 21.86
C ASP A 612 -21.76 41.96 22.71
N SER A 613 -21.13 42.13 23.87
CA SER A 613 -20.77 41.05 24.78
C SER A 613 -21.80 40.86 25.90
N SER A 614 -22.24 39.62 26.15
CA SER A 614 -22.83 39.25 27.45
C SER A 614 -22.49 37.81 27.90
N SER A 615 -21.30 37.69 28.49
CA SER A 615 -20.93 36.87 29.67
C SER A 615 -21.34 35.39 29.81
N SER A 616 -20.32 34.58 30.10
CA SER A 616 -20.30 33.32 30.88
C SER A 616 -21.05 32.09 30.31
N SER A 617 -20.50 30.88 30.35
CA SER A 617 -19.42 30.37 31.23
C SER A 617 -18.41 29.50 30.47
N ASP A 618 -17.26 29.29 31.10
CA ASP A 618 -16.18 28.39 30.65
C ASP A 618 -16.68 26.95 30.42
N GLU A 619 -16.13 26.27 29.42
CA GLU A 619 -15.48 24.95 29.62
C GLU A 619 -14.44 24.71 28.51
N SER A 620 -13.24 24.27 28.91
CA SER A 620 -12.10 24.17 28.00
C SER A 620 -12.11 22.92 27.11
N SER A 621 -11.68 23.06 25.85
CA SER A 621 -11.24 21.94 25.02
C SER A 621 -10.03 22.35 24.19
N SER A 622 -8.89 21.74 24.50
CA SER A 622 -7.57 22.12 24.01
C SER A 622 -7.46 22.02 22.49
N SER A 623 -7.23 23.17 21.83
CA SER A 623 -6.56 23.23 20.54
C SER A 623 -5.05 23.26 20.80
N SER A 624 -4.35 22.21 20.37
CA SER A 624 -2.88 22.21 20.27
C SER A 624 -2.51 22.44 18.82
N ASP A 625 -2.40 23.72 18.45
CA ASP A 625 -1.95 24.18 17.14
C ASP A 625 -0.44 23.97 16.98
N GLU A 626 -0.05 22.88 16.34
CA GLU A 626 1.33 22.57 15.94
C GLU A 626 1.52 22.89 14.44
N ASP A 627 1.57 24.19 14.08
CA ASP A 627 2.37 24.60 12.91
C ASP A 627 2.75 26.09 12.95
N SER A 628 3.98 26.36 13.41
CA SER A 628 4.59 27.70 13.39
C SER A 628 5.77 27.74 12.40
N SER A 629 5.51 27.41 11.14
CA SER A 629 6.44 27.55 10.01
C SER A 629 5.98 28.66 9.03
N GLY A 630 5.83 29.88 9.56
CA GLY A 630 5.26 31.02 8.83
C GLY A 630 6.10 31.53 7.65
N ASN A 631 5.89 30.99 6.44
CA ASN A 631 6.28 31.65 5.19
C ASN A 631 5.11 32.55 4.69
N PRO A 632 5.22 33.89 4.69
CA PRO A 632 4.09 34.76 4.37
C PRO A 632 3.53 34.57 2.96
N LEU A 633 4.37 34.19 1.98
CA LEU A 633 3.97 34.13 0.56
C LEU A 633 3.05 32.94 0.21
N LEU A 634 3.14 31.83 0.95
CA LEU A 634 2.20 30.71 0.80
C LEU A 634 0.82 31.06 1.37
N ARG A 635 0.77 31.78 2.50
CA ARG A 635 -0.49 32.24 3.12
C ARG A 635 -1.32 33.18 2.23
N PHE A 636 -0.72 33.83 1.23
CA PHE A 636 -1.45 34.63 0.24
C PHE A 636 -2.08 33.79 -0.87
N HIS A 637 -1.45 32.68 -1.29
CA HIS A 637 -2.01 31.80 -2.33
C HIS A 637 -3.16 30.96 -1.78
N ASP A 638 -3.03 30.41 -0.56
CA ASP A 638 -4.06 29.60 0.10
C ASP A 638 -5.36 30.36 0.42
N LYS A 639 -5.38 31.70 0.35
CA LYS A 639 -6.48 32.54 0.86
C LYS A 639 -7.14 33.46 -0.18
N HIS A 640 -6.56 33.57 -1.37
CA HIS A 640 -6.99 34.52 -2.41
C HIS A 640 -6.92 33.91 -3.82
N TYR A 641 -7.07 32.59 -3.92
CA TYR A 641 -7.29 31.93 -5.21
C TYR A 641 -8.77 32.03 -5.60
N ILE A 642 -9.05 32.07 -6.89
CA ILE A 642 -10.42 31.97 -7.40
C ILE A 642 -10.82 30.50 -7.41
N ALA A 643 -11.99 30.18 -6.86
CA ALA A 643 -12.54 28.83 -6.92
C ALA A 643 -12.89 28.44 -8.37
N LYS A 644 -12.15 27.50 -8.97
CA LYS A 644 -12.44 26.94 -10.30
C LYS A 644 -13.79 26.22 -10.31
N ARG A 645 -14.10 25.53 -9.22
CA ARG A 645 -15.23 24.60 -9.11
C ARG A 645 -16.56 25.28 -8.74
N GLN A 646 -16.56 26.60 -8.52
CA GLN A 646 -17.73 27.40 -8.12
C GLN A 646 -18.97 27.27 -9.04
N ASN A 647 -18.78 26.90 -10.31
CA ASN A 647 -19.87 26.72 -11.28
C ASN A 647 -20.25 25.25 -11.51
N GLN A 648 -19.60 24.30 -10.83
CA GLN A 648 -19.84 22.86 -11.01
C GLN A 648 -21.28 22.50 -10.61
N ARG A 649 -21.99 21.77 -11.50
CA ARG A 649 -23.42 21.46 -11.35
C ARG A 649 -23.74 19.98 -11.12
N ILE A 650 -22.72 19.14 -11.19
CA ILE A 650 -22.82 17.68 -11.12
C ILE A 650 -21.95 17.17 -9.98
N GLY A 651 -22.42 16.14 -9.28
CA GLY A 651 -21.63 15.34 -8.34
C GLY A 651 -21.40 13.94 -8.90
N PHE A 652 -20.49 13.20 -8.27
CA PHE A 652 -20.09 11.86 -8.69
C PHE A 652 -20.45 10.84 -7.61
N THR A 653 -20.85 9.64 -8.02
CA THR A 653 -21.16 8.54 -7.09
C THR A 653 -20.02 7.52 -7.14
N TYR A 654 -19.38 7.27 -6.01
CA TYR A 654 -18.24 6.38 -5.88
C TYR A 654 -18.59 5.14 -5.06
N LEU A 655 -17.97 4.03 -5.46
CA LEU A 655 -17.93 2.77 -4.74
C LEU A 655 -16.52 2.56 -4.20
N LEU A 656 -16.41 2.37 -2.88
CA LEU A 656 -15.15 2.30 -2.15
C LEU A 656 -14.89 0.86 -1.71
N ASP A 657 -13.75 0.28 -2.09
CA ASP A 657 -13.32 -1.07 -1.66
C ASP A 657 -12.84 -1.03 -0.20
N THR A 658 -13.75 -1.35 0.71
CA THR A 658 -13.52 -1.38 2.16
C THR A 658 -13.07 -2.73 2.69
N ARG A 659 -12.78 -3.72 1.83
CA ARG A 659 -12.25 -5.02 2.26
C ARG A 659 -10.96 -4.84 3.06
N ASN A 660 -10.96 -5.34 4.29
CA ASN A 660 -9.89 -5.22 5.29
C ASN A 660 -9.66 -3.79 5.84
N ILE A 661 -10.65 -2.90 5.71
CA ILE A 661 -10.65 -1.57 6.33
C ILE A 661 -11.70 -1.56 7.45
N GLU A 662 -11.40 -0.89 8.57
CA GLU A 662 -12.38 -0.70 9.64
C GLU A 662 -13.55 0.16 9.14
N VAL A 663 -14.75 -0.40 9.17
CA VAL A 663 -16.03 0.29 8.93
C VAL A 663 -16.86 0.24 10.20
N VAL A 664 -17.24 1.41 10.71
CA VAL A 664 -18.07 1.60 11.90
C VAL A 664 -19.51 1.92 11.45
N PRO A 665 -20.44 0.94 11.48
CA PRO A 665 -21.85 1.16 11.15
C PRO A 665 -22.58 1.95 12.24
N GLY A 666 -23.39 2.95 11.87
CA GLY A 666 -24.16 3.79 12.80
C GLY A 666 -25.22 3.02 13.57
N GLU A 667 -26.29 2.59 12.89
CA GLU A 667 -27.45 1.94 13.49
C GLU A 667 -27.12 0.65 14.25
N GLU A 668 -26.20 -0.17 13.71
CA GLU A 668 -25.71 -1.36 14.40
C GLU A 668 -25.00 -1.01 15.74
N ASN A 669 -24.32 0.13 15.82
CA ASN A 669 -23.77 0.63 17.08
C ASN A 669 -24.85 1.20 18.00
N LEU A 670 -25.84 1.92 17.49
CA LEU A 670 -26.96 2.41 18.30
C LEU A 670 -27.68 1.24 18.99
N VAL A 671 -28.05 0.21 18.22
CA VAL A 671 -28.81 -0.96 18.71
C VAL A 671 -27.96 -1.91 19.56
N PHE A 672 -26.76 -2.31 19.09
CA PHE A 672 -25.96 -3.30 19.82
C PHE A 672 -25.00 -2.69 20.84
N ASN A 673 -24.71 -1.40 20.76
CA ASN A 673 -23.59 -0.77 21.48
C ASN A 673 -23.94 0.58 22.15
N GLY A 674 -25.21 1.02 22.18
CA GLY A 674 -25.64 2.31 22.74
C GLY A 674 -25.09 2.65 24.13
N TYR A 675 -24.85 1.64 24.98
CA TYR A 675 -24.22 1.83 26.29
C TYR A 675 -22.83 2.50 26.24
N ALA A 676 -22.05 2.34 25.16
CA ALA A 676 -20.73 2.99 25.03
C ALA A 676 -20.84 4.53 25.01
N GLN A 677 -21.95 5.08 24.48
CA GLN A 677 -22.24 6.52 24.60
C GLN A 677 -22.58 6.94 26.04
N THR A 678 -23.13 6.03 26.85
CA THR A 678 -23.39 6.27 28.28
C THR A 678 -22.12 6.14 29.12
N GLU A 679 -21.24 5.17 28.82
CA GLU A 679 -19.92 5.03 29.44
C GLU A 679 -19.05 6.27 29.20
N LYS A 680 -19.05 6.82 27.98
CA LYS A 680 -18.43 8.13 27.67
C LYS A 680 -18.80 9.24 28.65
N LYS A 681 -20.08 9.33 29.07
CA LYS A 681 -20.54 10.37 30.02
C LYS A 681 -19.96 10.17 31.42
N ILE A 682 -19.45 8.97 31.72
CA ILE A 682 -18.86 8.58 33.00
C ILE A 682 -17.32 8.63 32.95
N THR A 683 -16.71 8.16 31.86
CA THR A 683 -15.25 8.07 31.68
C THR A 683 -14.61 9.33 31.10
N GLY A 684 -15.39 10.19 30.44
CA GLY A 684 -14.88 11.33 29.68
C GLY A 684 -14.24 10.95 28.32
N GLU A 685 -14.31 9.69 27.92
CA GLU A 685 -13.72 9.22 26.66
C GLU A 685 -14.49 9.70 25.43
N LYS A 686 -13.76 9.97 24.35
CA LYS A 686 -14.35 10.42 23.08
C LYS A 686 -14.89 9.23 22.30
N THR A 687 -16.15 8.88 22.52
CA THR A 687 -16.93 7.93 21.72
C THR A 687 -18.08 8.64 20.99
N TRP A 688 -18.30 8.35 19.71
CA TRP A 688 -19.51 8.75 18.99
C TRP A 688 -19.75 7.83 17.78
N PHE A 689 -21.01 7.70 17.38
CA PHE A 689 -21.43 6.89 16.24
C PHE A 689 -21.82 7.82 15.09
N PRO A 690 -21.80 7.35 13.82
CA PRO A 690 -22.45 8.04 12.71
C PRO A 690 -23.83 8.61 13.09
N ASP A 691 -24.14 9.80 12.57
CA ASP A 691 -25.31 10.59 12.98
C ASP A 691 -26.53 10.33 12.08
N ASP A 692 -26.33 9.78 10.87
CA ASP A 692 -27.38 9.42 9.92
C ASP A 692 -27.56 7.89 9.79
N SER A 693 -28.79 7.50 9.46
CA SER A 693 -29.30 6.12 9.54
C SER A 693 -28.62 5.15 8.56
N TYR A 694 -28.23 5.60 7.37
CA TYR A 694 -27.43 4.79 6.44
C TYR A 694 -25.92 5.03 6.55
N GLU A 695 -25.46 5.87 7.49
CA GLU A 695 -24.08 6.30 7.58
C GLU A 695 -23.18 5.25 8.27
N GLY A 696 -22.03 5.02 7.66
CA GLY A 696 -20.91 4.28 8.22
C GLY A 696 -19.62 5.08 8.10
N HIS A 697 -18.80 5.06 9.15
CA HIS A 697 -17.47 5.66 9.07
C HIS A 697 -16.42 4.66 8.62
N ILE A 698 -15.74 4.97 7.52
CA ILE A 698 -14.54 4.26 7.06
C ILE A 698 -13.32 4.84 7.79
N SER A 699 -12.52 4.00 8.44
CA SER A 699 -11.27 4.37 9.09
C SER A 699 -10.18 4.58 8.04
N MET A 700 -9.82 5.83 7.80
CA MET A 700 -8.90 6.22 6.74
C MET A 700 -7.56 6.70 7.29
N SER A 701 -6.47 6.30 6.65
CA SER A 701 -5.13 6.75 7.02
C SER A 701 -4.91 8.22 6.69
N ALA A 702 -3.85 8.83 7.26
CA ALA A 702 -3.46 10.20 6.92
C ALA A 702 -3.15 10.40 5.42
N ARG A 703 -2.81 9.34 4.68
CA ARG A 703 -2.62 9.39 3.23
C ARG A 703 -3.93 9.44 2.44
N GLY A 704 -5.07 9.07 3.02
CA GLY A 704 -6.32 8.86 2.29
C GLY A 704 -6.50 7.43 1.74
N LEU A 705 -7.47 7.27 0.86
CA LEU A 705 -7.76 6.04 0.11
C LEU A 705 -7.26 6.17 -1.33
N SER A 706 -6.41 5.25 -1.79
CA SER A 706 -5.88 5.26 -3.16
C SER A 706 -6.98 4.99 -4.20
N ALA A 707 -6.89 5.61 -5.39
CA ALA A 707 -7.75 5.30 -6.54
C ALA A 707 -7.78 3.81 -6.95
N ASP A 708 -6.82 2.98 -6.50
CA ASP A 708 -6.91 1.53 -6.68
C ASP A 708 -8.10 0.88 -5.94
N ARG A 709 -8.67 1.57 -4.95
CA ARG A 709 -9.83 1.17 -4.16
C ARG A 709 -11.07 2.02 -4.45
N ILE A 710 -11.00 2.94 -5.41
CA ILE A 710 -12.11 3.84 -5.75
C ILE A 710 -12.62 3.47 -7.13
N TRP A 711 -13.92 3.26 -7.23
CA TRP A 711 -14.62 2.95 -8.46
C TRP A 711 -15.66 4.03 -8.70
N LEU A 712 -15.67 4.62 -9.89
CA LEU A 712 -16.73 5.53 -10.29
C LEU A 712 -17.92 4.70 -10.79
N ILE A 713 -19.10 5.02 -10.31
CA ILE A 713 -20.37 4.45 -10.77
C ILE A 713 -20.94 5.36 -11.86
N ASN A 714 -21.44 4.78 -12.94
CA ASN A 714 -22.08 5.53 -14.03
C ASN A 714 -23.39 6.19 -13.58
N SER A 715 -23.84 7.25 -14.25
CA SER A 715 -25.00 8.05 -13.80
C SER A 715 -26.34 7.31 -13.78
N ASN A 716 -26.41 6.12 -14.39
CA ASN A 716 -27.59 5.24 -14.38
C ASN A 716 -27.53 4.08 -13.36
N GLY A 717 -26.45 3.91 -12.61
CA GLY A 717 -26.34 2.91 -11.54
C GLY A 717 -26.17 1.46 -11.98
N THR A 718 -25.86 1.21 -13.25
CA THR A 718 -25.73 -0.16 -13.81
C THR A 718 -24.30 -0.70 -13.82
N ARG A 719 -23.29 0.15 -13.67
CA ARG A 719 -21.88 -0.27 -13.73
C ARG A 719 -20.95 0.65 -12.95
N ALA A 720 -19.90 0.07 -12.38
CA ALA A 720 -18.74 0.81 -11.89
C ALA A 720 -17.44 0.35 -12.57
N ALA A 721 -16.51 1.28 -12.81
CA ALA A 721 -15.14 0.99 -13.22
C ALA A 721 -14.14 1.70 -12.29
N LYS A 722 -12.95 1.13 -12.13
CA LYS A 722 -11.91 1.69 -11.25
C LYS A 722 -11.47 3.07 -11.75
N VAL A 723 -11.31 4.04 -10.85
CA VAL A 723 -10.85 5.41 -11.18
C VAL A 723 -9.52 5.39 -11.94
N ASN A 724 -8.56 4.57 -11.51
CA ASN A 724 -7.30 4.37 -12.22
C ASN A 724 -7.50 3.97 -13.69
N ASP A 725 -8.44 3.08 -14.00
CA ASP A 725 -8.68 2.64 -15.38
C ASP A 725 -9.36 3.72 -16.22
N ILE A 726 -10.30 4.48 -15.65
CA ILE A 726 -11.01 5.59 -16.30
C ILE A 726 -10.03 6.72 -16.67
N CYS A 727 -9.23 7.15 -15.70
CA CYS A 727 -8.26 8.23 -15.90
C CYS A 727 -7.13 7.80 -16.84
N ASP A 728 -6.61 6.57 -16.73
CA ASP A 728 -5.64 6.02 -17.70
C ASP A 728 -6.17 6.03 -19.14
N LEU A 729 -7.43 5.69 -19.35
CA LEU A 729 -8.03 5.64 -20.69
C LEU A 729 -8.10 7.04 -21.30
N TYR A 730 -8.61 8.02 -20.55
CA TYR A 730 -8.64 9.42 -20.97
C TYR A 730 -7.23 9.98 -21.22
N LEU A 731 -6.28 9.74 -20.31
CA LEU A 731 -4.90 10.21 -20.39
C LEU A 731 -4.04 9.50 -21.46
N ARG A 732 -4.55 8.46 -22.12
CA ARG A 732 -3.93 7.83 -23.30
C ARG A 732 -4.48 8.34 -24.64
N GLN A 733 -5.63 9.01 -24.65
CA GLN A 733 -6.15 9.65 -25.87
C GLN A 733 -5.22 10.79 -26.31
N PRO A 734 -5.07 11.08 -27.62
CA PRO A 734 -4.33 12.26 -28.06
C PRO A 734 -5.04 13.53 -27.55
N GLU A 735 -4.30 14.61 -27.29
CA GLU A 735 -4.89 15.85 -26.75
C GLU A 735 -6.04 16.37 -27.62
N SER A 736 -5.94 16.26 -28.95
CA SER A 736 -6.99 16.63 -29.90
C SER A 736 -8.31 15.84 -29.76
N ALA A 737 -8.29 14.67 -29.10
CA ALA A 737 -9.48 13.90 -28.77
C ALA A 737 -10.01 14.20 -27.36
N ARG A 738 -9.15 14.61 -26.42
CA ARG A 738 -9.54 15.05 -25.07
C ARG A 738 -10.29 16.38 -25.05
N HIS A 739 -10.05 17.23 -26.05
CA HIS A 739 -10.75 18.50 -26.22
C HIS A 739 -11.95 18.31 -27.16
N ARG A 740 -13.18 18.49 -26.64
CA ARG A 740 -14.38 18.41 -27.47
C ARG A 740 -14.35 19.54 -28.52
N PRO A 741 -14.59 19.29 -29.83
CA PRO A 741 -14.45 20.30 -30.89
C PRO A 741 -15.28 21.57 -30.71
N SER A 742 -16.39 21.50 -29.97
CA SER A 742 -17.29 22.63 -29.68
C SER A 742 -16.89 23.47 -28.46
N ALA A 743 -15.99 22.98 -27.60
CA ALA A 743 -15.70 23.60 -26.31
C ALA A 743 -14.21 23.91 -26.09
N GLY A 744 -13.29 23.19 -26.76
CA GLY A 744 -11.85 23.49 -26.72
C GLY A 744 -11.21 23.33 -25.34
N ARG A 745 -11.82 22.56 -24.43
CA ARG A 745 -11.38 22.35 -23.04
C ARG A 745 -11.40 20.87 -22.65
N PRO A 746 -10.52 20.41 -21.73
CA PRO A 746 -10.57 19.07 -21.12
C PRO A 746 -11.91 18.76 -20.45
N ILE A 747 -12.18 17.48 -20.17
CA ILE A 747 -13.41 17.03 -19.48
C ILE A 747 -13.58 17.70 -18.09
N GLU A 748 -12.53 17.73 -17.27
CA GLU A 748 -12.57 18.29 -15.90
C GLU A 748 -12.87 19.78 -15.88
N GLU A 749 -12.20 20.55 -16.75
CA GLU A 749 -12.38 22.00 -16.79
C GLU A 749 -13.81 22.38 -17.21
N ARG A 750 -14.48 21.51 -17.98
CA ARG A 750 -15.90 21.65 -18.34
C ARG A 750 -16.82 21.26 -17.19
N THR A 751 -16.50 20.20 -16.44
CA THR A 751 -17.17 19.86 -15.18
C THR A 751 -17.16 21.06 -14.21
N TRP A 752 -16.00 21.68 -13.99
CA TRP A 752 -15.85 22.84 -13.12
C TRP A 752 -16.55 24.10 -13.67
N SER A 753 -16.61 24.25 -14.99
CA SER A 753 -17.32 25.35 -15.67
C SER A 753 -18.86 25.19 -15.65
N GLY A 754 -19.38 24.04 -15.21
CA GLY A 754 -20.82 23.79 -15.09
C GLY A 754 -21.48 23.11 -16.29
N ASP A 755 -20.70 22.50 -17.19
CA ASP A 755 -21.25 21.62 -18.24
C ASP A 755 -21.90 20.37 -17.62
N TYR A 756 -23.00 19.91 -18.21
CA TYR A 756 -23.58 18.59 -17.92
C TYR A 756 -22.88 17.51 -18.75
N ASN A 757 -21.70 17.09 -18.29
CA ASN A 757 -20.80 16.16 -18.99
C ASN A 757 -20.64 14.78 -18.31
N GLU A 758 -21.52 14.42 -17.37
CA GLU A 758 -21.56 13.09 -16.72
C GLU A 758 -21.44 11.92 -17.72
N TRP A 759 -22.17 12.01 -18.84
CA TRP A 759 -22.19 11.02 -19.92
C TRP A 759 -20.82 10.76 -20.57
N GLU A 760 -19.85 11.69 -20.44
CA GLU A 760 -18.48 11.49 -20.92
C GLU A 760 -17.65 10.62 -19.96
N TYR A 761 -17.97 10.66 -18.67
CA TYR A 761 -17.42 9.73 -17.68
C TYR A 761 -18.08 8.34 -17.82
N ASP A 762 -19.39 8.29 -18.11
CA ASP A 762 -20.10 7.04 -18.43
C ASP A 762 -19.49 6.35 -19.67
N ASP A 763 -19.19 7.10 -20.74
CA ASP A 763 -18.54 6.56 -21.93
C ASP A 763 -17.14 6.00 -21.63
N LEU A 764 -16.37 6.63 -20.73
CA LEU A 764 -15.09 6.07 -20.26
C LEU A 764 -15.27 4.75 -19.46
N ILE A 765 -16.34 4.61 -18.67
CA ILE A 765 -16.72 3.37 -17.98
C ILE A 765 -17.11 2.28 -18.99
N ASP A 766 -17.85 2.63 -20.05
CA ASP A 766 -18.20 1.71 -21.14
C ASP A 766 -16.97 1.32 -21.98
N GLN A 767 -16.06 2.26 -22.30
CA GLN A 767 -14.78 1.98 -22.94
C GLN A 767 -13.92 1.01 -22.12
N ALA A 768 -13.85 1.19 -20.79
CA ALA A 768 -13.13 0.28 -19.90
C ALA A 768 -13.67 -1.16 -20.01
N ALA A 769 -15.00 -1.33 -19.95
CA ALA A 769 -15.64 -2.64 -20.11
C ALA A 769 -15.39 -3.25 -21.50
N ASN A 770 -15.49 -2.45 -22.56
CA ASN A 770 -15.26 -2.89 -23.95
C ASN A 770 -13.81 -3.35 -24.19
N LEU A 771 -12.85 -2.79 -23.44
CA LEU A 771 -11.44 -3.19 -23.45
C LEU A 771 -11.12 -4.35 -22.49
N GLY A 772 -12.11 -4.94 -21.83
CA GLY A 772 -11.92 -6.04 -20.89
C GLY A 772 -11.23 -5.64 -19.58
N LYS A 773 -11.25 -4.35 -19.22
CA LYS A 773 -10.83 -3.90 -17.88
C LYS A 773 -11.79 -4.45 -16.81
N PRO A 774 -11.34 -4.59 -15.55
CA PRO A 774 -12.23 -4.94 -14.45
C PRO A 774 -13.37 -3.93 -14.31
N VAL A 775 -14.62 -4.41 -14.38
CA VAL A 775 -15.83 -3.61 -14.18
C VAL A 775 -16.82 -4.39 -13.31
N ILE A 776 -17.51 -3.69 -12.43
CA ILE A 776 -18.56 -4.25 -11.57
C ILE A 776 -19.89 -3.98 -12.25
N LYS A 777 -20.68 -5.02 -12.51
CA LYS A 777 -22.06 -4.89 -12.97
C LYS A 777 -22.96 -4.80 -11.74
N LEU A 778 -23.80 -3.78 -11.72
CA LEU A 778 -24.76 -3.53 -10.66
C LEU A 778 -26.15 -4.01 -11.16
N PRO A 779 -26.89 -4.81 -10.37
CA PRO A 779 -28.20 -5.32 -10.77
C PRO A 779 -29.29 -4.22 -10.71
N ASP A 780 -30.42 -4.46 -11.36
CA ASP A 780 -31.59 -3.57 -11.19
C ASP A 780 -32.21 -3.77 -9.79
N GLY A 781 -32.42 -2.68 -9.04
CA GLY A 781 -33.06 -2.70 -7.72
C GLY A 781 -32.34 -1.81 -6.69
N GLU A 782 -32.71 -1.95 -5.42
CA GLU A 782 -31.89 -1.43 -4.31
C GLU A 782 -30.61 -2.25 -4.18
N ILE A 783 -29.48 -1.57 -3.95
CA ILE A 783 -28.15 -2.17 -3.86
C ILE A 783 -27.48 -1.66 -2.59
N TYR A 784 -27.05 -2.60 -1.76
CA TYR A 784 -26.38 -2.33 -0.49
C TYR A 784 -24.92 -2.79 -0.50
N SER A 785 -24.17 -2.31 0.48
CA SER A 785 -22.74 -2.61 0.69
C SER A 785 -22.38 -4.09 0.61
N ASN A 786 -23.28 -4.98 1.04
CA ASN A 786 -23.06 -6.41 1.09
C ASN A 786 -23.29 -7.14 -0.25
N ASP A 787 -23.96 -6.51 -1.21
CA ASP A 787 -24.29 -7.11 -2.51
C ASP A 787 -23.10 -7.00 -3.50
N ILE A 788 -22.11 -6.18 -3.17
CA ILE A 788 -20.97 -5.86 -4.03
C ILE A 788 -19.90 -6.96 -4.00
N VAL A 789 -19.66 -7.54 -5.19
CA VAL A 789 -18.55 -8.47 -5.44
C VAL A 789 -17.55 -7.83 -6.38
N PHE A 790 -16.33 -7.60 -5.90
CA PHE A 790 -15.22 -7.10 -6.73
C PHE A 790 -14.65 -8.22 -7.63
N PRO A 791 -14.25 -7.89 -8.88
CA PRO A 791 -13.64 -8.82 -9.82
C PRO A 791 -12.19 -9.22 -9.45
#